data_AF-A0A496Z8J6-F1
#
_entry.id   AF-A0A496Z8J6-F1
#
_cell.length_a   1.000
_cell.length_b   1.000
_cell.length_c   1.000
_cell.angle_alpha   90.00
_cell.angle_beta   90.00
_cell.angle_gamma   90.00
#
_symmetry.space_group_name_H-M   'P 1'
#
loop_
_entity.id
_entity.type
_entity.pdbx_description
1 polymer ?
#
loop_
_entity_poly.entity_id
_entity_poly.type
_entity_poly.pdbx_seq_one_letter_code
_entity_poly.pdbx_strand_id
1 'polypeptide(L)'
;MRQEKRKNNLEKYHRLTEYFKWLLLGVITLTVTVSLYPSLIVKQHTYLLGDVVEKDVKAPKDFLFEDRATTEHNVQTAVESVRTVYDHDSTLSEKLTRQVNDAFDAMRKTIQGGISTTPDVFDPKDPPGLSPLETEMDKRRIEAEKAQQIKKMIWQQKPEFDKKLGITLNNGAFTLLEKEGFSNDVALYITKILSKVLDNGVVANKEIFLREGERGITLRRIGEKTETIVVNLRQFYGLDQSKVMVRVIGQPLLKNLNYNLRNLIVDVVQNLIHPDITLNKSETEDRKKQAASEIKPIFYKIKTGEMLLREGERVTDLQLLKLKALESQFKDDGVFAKSLGAAMVIICLFIVTYLLYLSHLKKLPGSFNRNLLCITCIFIFFIGIAKATAIFSESLAMGATLFINETTLFYGIPIGAGAMTICLFFGMEIAIPFAILMAICTAVVYNVRFEILIYLLLNGAMAAYWIQNCRERKAFIKAGLKLGLLNVLLVVAVEIYSGNLSGMRIMWGVVFAFAGGVGIGIVTSGLSPLIELAFGYTTDITLLELANLDRPILKRLMIEVPGTYHHSMVVGTMVEAAASEIGANPLLAKVCGYYHDIGKIKKPLYFVENQEDGINRHDKLAPSMSSLILISHVKDGMEMGRENKLGQAIIDTIEQHHGTSLIRYFYEKAKKQKGGHAVKIEDFRYPGPRPQTREAGLVMLADVLEATSRTMENPTPSRIQRLVQELINKVFSDGQLDNCELTLKDLHNIARSFKKILTGIHHHRIEYPETALLTGGNGKNGSTDRKQARQIQDKEKQSERKSAGHLRRLGQS
;
A
#
# COMPACT_ATOMS: atom_id res chain seq x y z
N MET A 1 -7.03 33.19 44.59
CA MET A 1 -7.86 31.96 44.79
C MET A 1 -8.93 31.64 43.72
N ARG A 2 -10.15 32.20 43.67
CA ARG A 2 -11.21 31.68 42.74
C ARG A 2 -10.86 31.88 41.25
N GLN A 3 -10.41 33.06 40.84
CA GLN A 3 -9.93 33.32 39.46
C GLN A 3 -8.69 32.49 39.11
N GLU A 4 -7.82 32.26 40.08
CA GLU A 4 -6.55 31.52 39.95
C GLU A 4 -6.78 30.01 39.77
N LYS A 5 -7.72 29.42 40.53
CA LYS A 5 -8.26 28.07 40.25
C LYS A 5 -8.91 28.00 38.86
N ARG A 6 -9.61 29.05 38.42
CA ARG A 6 -10.22 29.12 37.09
C ARG A 6 -9.15 29.16 35.98
N LYS A 7 -8.06 29.91 36.18
CA LYS A 7 -6.92 30.02 35.25
C LYS A 7 -6.13 28.70 35.17
N ASN A 8 -5.80 28.08 36.30
CA ASN A 8 -5.16 26.75 36.33
C ASN A 8 -6.04 25.67 35.68
N ASN A 9 -7.36 25.71 35.89
CA ASN A 9 -8.28 24.81 35.19
C ASN A 9 -8.32 25.09 33.68
N LEU A 10 -8.25 26.36 33.24
CA LEU A 10 -8.19 26.72 31.82
C LEU A 10 -6.90 26.22 31.15
N GLU A 11 -5.74 26.40 31.81
CA GLU A 11 -4.46 25.88 31.31
C GLU A 11 -4.42 24.35 31.28
N LYS A 12 -4.95 23.69 32.32
CA LYS A 12 -5.06 22.23 32.36
C LYS A 12 -6.01 21.70 31.28
N TYR A 13 -7.11 22.42 31.01
CA TYR A 13 -8.03 22.11 29.92
C TYR A 13 -7.38 22.32 28.54
N HIS A 14 -6.64 23.41 28.33
CA HIS A 14 -5.88 23.63 27.10
C HIS A 14 -4.84 22.54 26.85
N ARG A 15 -4.06 22.14 27.86
CA ARG A 15 -3.11 21.02 27.71
C ARG A 15 -3.82 19.71 27.38
N LEU A 16 -4.92 19.37 28.06
CA LEU A 16 -5.75 18.21 27.69
C LEU A 16 -6.24 18.30 26.24
N THR A 17 -6.63 19.50 25.79
CA THR A 17 -7.14 19.76 24.44
C THR A 17 -6.06 19.49 23.37
N GLU A 18 -4.79 19.75 23.65
CA GLU A 18 -3.68 19.42 22.74
C GLU A 18 -3.34 17.93 22.75
N TYR A 19 -3.16 17.31 23.94
CA TYR A 19 -2.87 15.87 24.03
C TYR A 19 -3.96 15.02 23.40
N PHE A 20 -5.23 15.43 23.49
CA PHE A 20 -6.35 14.73 22.86
C PHE A 20 -6.19 14.57 21.34
N LYS A 21 -5.63 15.57 20.64
CA LYS A 21 -5.44 15.52 19.18
C LYS A 21 -4.37 14.51 18.79
N TRP A 22 -3.25 14.51 19.52
CA TRP A 22 -2.16 13.56 19.30
C TRP A 22 -2.54 12.13 19.69
N LEU A 23 -3.31 11.96 20.77
CA LEU A 23 -3.91 10.69 21.15
C LEU A 23 -4.84 10.15 20.04
N LEU A 24 -5.73 10.99 19.53
CA LEU A 24 -6.66 10.65 18.45
C LEU A 24 -5.92 10.26 17.16
N LEU A 25 -4.87 11.00 16.79
CA LEU A 25 -3.99 10.69 15.65
C LEU A 25 -3.25 9.36 15.85
N GLY A 26 -2.75 9.10 17.06
CA GLY A 26 -2.10 7.84 17.41
C GLY A 26 -3.07 6.65 17.32
N VAL A 27 -4.27 6.78 17.90
CA VAL A 27 -5.32 5.76 17.85
C VAL A 27 -5.75 5.49 16.41
N ILE A 28 -6.05 6.53 15.61
CA ILE A 28 -6.51 6.32 14.23
C ILE A 28 -5.42 5.70 13.36
N THR A 29 -4.17 6.13 13.51
CA THR A 29 -3.04 5.54 12.78
C THR A 29 -2.84 4.08 13.17
N LEU A 30 -2.87 3.77 14.47
CA LEU A 30 -2.74 2.40 14.97
C LEU A 30 -3.88 1.52 14.43
N THR A 31 -5.14 1.96 14.54
CA THR A 31 -6.31 1.23 14.04
C THR A 31 -6.19 0.94 12.54
N VAL A 32 -5.82 1.94 11.72
CA VAL A 32 -5.64 1.72 10.27
C VAL A 32 -4.45 0.80 10.00
N THR A 33 -3.32 0.98 10.68
CA THR A 33 -2.11 0.16 10.44
C THR A 33 -2.33 -1.31 10.80
N VAL A 34 -2.94 -1.58 11.96
CA VAL A 34 -3.38 -2.91 12.37
C VAL A 34 -4.36 -3.51 11.38
N SER A 35 -5.32 -2.69 10.91
CA SER A 35 -6.30 -3.13 9.93
C SER A 35 -5.67 -3.50 8.59
N LEU A 36 -4.68 -2.73 8.13
CA LEU A 36 -3.93 -2.98 6.90
C LEU A 36 -3.00 -4.21 7.02
N TYR A 37 -2.36 -4.42 8.17
CA TYR A 37 -1.38 -5.50 8.41
C TYR A 37 -1.79 -6.40 9.59
N PRO A 38 -2.83 -7.24 9.46
CA PRO A 38 -3.30 -8.11 10.54
C PRO A 38 -2.28 -9.16 10.99
N SER A 39 -1.30 -9.49 10.14
CA SER A 39 -0.15 -10.36 10.46
C SER A 39 0.78 -9.80 11.55
N LEU A 40 0.66 -8.51 11.91
CA LEU A 40 1.35 -7.94 13.08
C LEU A 40 0.81 -8.48 14.41
N ILE A 41 -0.43 -9.00 14.42
CA ILE A 41 -1.11 -9.50 15.63
C ILE A 41 -1.26 -11.03 15.56
N VAL A 42 -1.62 -11.56 14.39
CA VAL A 42 -1.84 -13.01 14.21
C VAL A 42 -0.53 -13.71 13.85
N LYS A 43 0.11 -14.34 14.83
CA LYS A 43 1.14 -15.36 14.55
C LYS A 43 0.49 -16.59 13.92
N GLN A 44 1.00 -17.01 12.77
CA GLN A 44 0.70 -18.34 12.22
C GLN A 44 1.24 -19.41 13.17
N HIS A 45 0.54 -20.55 13.26
CA HIS A 45 0.95 -21.66 14.14
C HIS A 45 2.07 -22.45 13.46
N THR A 46 3.26 -22.43 14.04
CA THR A 46 4.39 -23.29 13.64
C THR A 46 4.16 -24.70 14.17
N TYR A 47 3.86 -25.64 13.26
CA TYR A 47 3.77 -27.06 13.58
C TYR A 47 5.16 -27.73 13.66
N LEU A 48 5.32 -28.67 14.59
CA LEU A 48 6.46 -29.55 14.73
C LEU A 48 6.16 -30.95 14.16
N LEU A 49 7.21 -31.78 14.03
CA LEU A 49 7.08 -33.14 13.53
C LEU A 49 6.24 -33.99 14.50
N GLY A 50 5.19 -34.64 13.98
CA GLY A 50 4.29 -35.47 14.77
C GLY A 50 3.16 -34.73 15.51
N ASP A 51 3.09 -33.40 15.42
CA ASP A 51 1.95 -32.62 15.91
C ASP A 51 0.65 -33.05 15.21
N VAL A 52 -0.48 -32.93 15.92
CA VAL A 52 -1.82 -33.13 15.35
C VAL A 52 -2.30 -31.79 14.80
N VAL A 53 -2.72 -31.79 13.53
CA VAL A 53 -3.16 -30.60 12.81
C VAL A 53 -4.53 -30.14 13.33
N GLU A 54 -4.61 -28.92 13.86
CA GLU A 54 -5.86 -28.38 14.42
C GLU A 54 -6.86 -27.92 13.35
N LYS A 55 -6.38 -27.56 12.15
CA LYS A 55 -7.19 -27.01 11.04
C LYS A 55 -6.54 -27.30 9.69
N ASP A 56 -7.36 -27.50 8.67
CA ASP A 56 -6.96 -27.61 7.26
C ASP A 56 -6.02 -26.47 6.82
N VAL A 57 -4.79 -26.81 6.37
CA VAL A 57 -3.82 -25.86 5.82
C VAL A 57 -3.68 -26.06 4.31
N LYS A 58 -4.11 -25.05 3.54
CA LYS A 58 -3.97 -25.02 2.07
C LYS A 58 -2.86 -24.08 1.63
N ALA A 59 -2.27 -24.35 0.47
CA ALA A 59 -1.28 -23.46 -0.15
C ALA A 59 -1.94 -22.10 -0.50
N PRO A 60 -1.49 -20.97 0.07
CA PRO A 60 -2.15 -19.67 -0.13
C PRO A 60 -1.87 -19.07 -1.52
N LYS A 61 -0.78 -19.48 -2.17
CA LYS A 61 -0.37 -19.13 -3.53
C LYS A 61 0.43 -20.28 -4.15
N ASP A 62 0.63 -20.22 -5.46
CA ASP A 62 1.55 -21.10 -6.18
C ASP A 62 2.99 -20.94 -5.62
N PHE A 63 3.64 -22.04 -5.27
CA PHE A 63 5.04 -22.02 -4.81
C PHE A 63 5.83 -23.24 -5.28
N LEU A 64 7.16 -23.12 -5.29
CA LEU A 64 8.07 -24.17 -5.77
C LEU A 64 8.63 -24.95 -4.58
N PHE A 65 8.49 -26.27 -4.61
CA PHE A 65 9.03 -27.20 -3.63
C PHE A 65 10.17 -28.01 -4.26
N GLU A 66 11.37 -27.90 -3.69
CA GLU A 66 12.55 -28.67 -4.12
C GLU A 66 12.42 -30.14 -3.69
N ASP A 67 12.37 -31.07 -4.64
CA ASP A 67 12.50 -32.49 -4.35
C ASP A 67 13.98 -32.87 -4.32
N ARG A 68 14.54 -32.80 -3.11
CA ARG A 68 15.93 -33.15 -2.84
C ARG A 68 16.22 -34.62 -3.10
N ALA A 69 15.31 -35.52 -2.76
CA ALA A 69 15.52 -36.96 -2.95
C ALA A 69 15.67 -37.32 -4.43
N THR A 70 14.78 -36.82 -5.29
CA THR A 70 14.88 -37.03 -6.75
C THR A 70 16.07 -36.25 -7.35
N THR A 71 16.39 -35.07 -6.83
CA THR A 71 17.57 -34.29 -7.28
C THR A 71 18.87 -35.03 -6.95
N GLU A 72 19.05 -35.49 -5.71
CA GLU A 72 20.22 -36.25 -5.24
C GLU A 72 20.35 -37.58 -5.99
N HIS A 73 19.25 -38.30 -6.21
CA HIS A 73 19.23 -39.52 -7.04
C HIS A 73 19.72 -39.25 -8.48
N ASN A 74 19.29 -38.13 -9.07
CA ASN A 74 19.71 -37.77 -10.44
C ASN A 74 21.17 -37.28 -10.49
N VAL A 75 21.65 -36.57 -9.46
CA VAL A 75 23.08 -36.25 -9.29
C VAL A 75 23.91 -37.53 -9.19
N GLN A 76 23.49 -38.49 -8.36
CA GLN A 76 24.18 -39.77 -8.22
C GLN A 76 24.17 -40.57 -9.54
N THR A 77 23.02 -40.66 -10.21
CA THR A 77 22.90 -41.33 -11.52
C THR A 77 23.81 -40.68 -12.58
N ALA A 78 23.89 -39.35 -12.60
CA ALA A 78 24.78 -38.61 -13.50
C ALA A 78 26.26 -38.90 -13.21
N VAL A 79 26.66 -38.85 -11.93
CA VAL A 79 28.03 -39.19 -11.47
C VAL A 79 28.41 -40.63 -11.82
N GLU A 80 27.50 -41.58 -11.64
CA GLU A 80 27.72 -42.99 -11.99
C GLU A 80 27.78 -43.22 -13.51
N SER A 81 27.16 -42.37 -14.33
CA SER A 81 27.22 -42.44 -15.79
C SER A 81 28.55 -41.96 -16.40
N VAL A 82 29.39 -41.27 -15.62
CA VAL A 82 30.70 -40.76 -16.08
C VAL A 82 31.68 -41.92 -16.29
N ARG A 83 32.12 -42.11 -17.53
CA ARG A 83 33.15 -43.09 -17.89
C ARG A 83 34.50 -42.71 -17.29
N THR A 84 35.22 -43.71 -16.78
CA THR A 84 36.60 -43.53 -16.32
C THR A 84 37.52 -43.12 -17.48
N VAL A 85 38.40 -42.15 -17.24
CA VAL A 85 39.37 -41.67 -18.23
C VAL A 85 40.71 -42.38 -18.03
N TYR A 86 41.23 -42.95 -19.10
CA TYR A 86 42.56 -43.54 -19.16
C TYR A 86 43.44 -42.75 -20.13
N ASP A 87 44.62 -42.38 -19.68
CA ASP A 87 45.62 -41.72 -20.51
C ASP A 87 46.49 -42.76 -21.21
N HIS A 88 46.70 -42.57 -22.52
CA HIS A 88 47.54 -43.40 -23.38
C HIS A 88 48.74 -42.58 -23.88
N ASP A 89 49.97 -42.99 -23.52
CA ASP A 89 51.19 -42.44 -24.12
C ASP A 89 51.53 -43.17 -25.43
N SER A 90 50.85 -42.76 -26.51
CA SER A 90 51.12 -43.26 -27.86
C SER A 90 52.55 -43.01 -28.35
N THR A 91 53.34 -42.19 -27.65
CA THR A 91 54.76 -41.92 -28.00
C THR A 91 55.74 -42.86 -27.29
N LEU A 92 55.29 -43.71 -26.35
CA LEU A 92 56.19 -44.60 -25.59
C LEU A 92 56.92 -45.60 -26.51
N SER A 93 56.21 -46.18 -27.49
CA SER A 93 56.77 -47.10 -28.50
C SER A 93 57.93 -46.45 -29.27
N GLU A 94 57.77 -45.21 -29.71
CA GLU A 94 58.84 -44.45 -30.37
C GLU A 94 59.98 -44.08 -29.44
N LYS A 95 59.69 -43.60 -28.21
CA LYS A 95 60.70 -43.21 -27.22
C LYS A 95 61.63 -44.39 -26.91
N LEU A 96 61.05 -45.54 -26.55
CA LEU A 96 61.82 -46.74 -26.23
C LEU A 96 62.57 -47.29 -27.46
N THR A 97 62.00 -47.17 -28.67
CA THR A 97 62.67 -47.55 -29.92
C THR A 97 63.93 -46.70 -30.16
N ARG A 98 63.83 -45.37 -30.02
CA ARG A 98 65.00 -44.47 -30.10
C ARG A 98 66.01 -44.79 -29.00
N GLN A 99 65.54 -45.00 -27.78
CA GLN A 99 66.34 -45.29 -26.60
C GLN A 99 67.20 -46.57 -26.76
N VAL A 100 66.61 -47.65 -27.30
CA VAL A 100 67.36 -48.89 -27.64
C VAL A 100 68.41 -48.62 -28.72
N ASN A 101 68.03 -47.92 -29.80
CA ASN A 101 68.97 -47.61 -30.89
C ASN A 101 70.14 -46.74 -30.41
N ASP A 102 69.86 -45.65 -29.68
CA ASP A 102 70.87 -44.72 -29.13
C ASP A 102 71.84 -45.42 -28.16
N ALA A 103 71.33 -46.34 -27.33
CA ALA A 103 72.17 -47.13 -26.41
C ALA A 103 73.12 -48.06 -27.19
N PHE A 104 72.61 -48.78 -28.19
CA PHE A 104 73.43 -49.66 -29.02
C PHE A 104 74.41 -48.89 -29.92
N ASP A 105 74.00 -47.74 -30.48
CA ASP A 105 74.88 -46.85 -31.28
C ASP A 105 76.01 -46.24 -30.46
N ALA A 106 75.76 -45.87 -29.19
CA ALA A 106 76.81 -45.40 -28.30
C ALA A 106 77.91 -46.46 -28.13
N MET A 107 77.53 -47.72 -27.87
CA MET A 107 78.49 -48.82 -27.72
C MET A 107 79.24 -49.13 -29.02
N ARG A 108 78.56 -49.13 -30.17
CA ARG A 108 79.20 -49.27 -31.49
C ARG A 108 80.23 -48.17 -31.75
N LYS A 109 79.92 -46.91 -31.40
CA LYS A 109 80.86 -45.78 -31.50
C LYS A 109 82.06 -45.95 -30.55
N THR A 110 81.87 -46.45 -29.33
CA THR A 110 82.99 -46.79 -28.43
C THR A 110 83.89 -47.86 -29.04
N ILE A 111 83.31 -48.92 -29.62
CA ILE A 111 84.06 -49.99 -30.29
C ILE A 111 84.86 -49.45 -31.49
N GLN A 112 84.26 -48.61 -32.33
CA GLN A 112 84.93 -47.99 -33.47
C GLN A 112 86.02 -46.98 -33.05
N GLY A 113 85.74 -46.13 -32.07
CA GLY A 113 86.71 -45.14 -31.57
C GLY A 113 87.93 -45.79 -30.91
N GLY A 114 87.75 -46.89 -30.17
CA GLY A 114 88.83 -47.65 -29.57
C GLY A 114 89.78 -48.34 -30.57
N ILE A 115 89.38 -48.46 -31.84
CA ILE A 115 90.22 -48.99 -32.93
C ILE A 115 91.14 -47.89 -33.51
N SER A 116 90.82 -46.60 -33.32
CA SER A 116 91.52 -45.48 -33.96
C SER A 116 92.48 -44.70 -33.05
N THR A 117 92.52 -44.94 -31.74
CA THR A 117 93.24 -44.09 -30.77
C THR A 117 94.38 -44.79 -30.02
N THR A 118 95.31 -45.42 -30.76
CA THR A 118 96.65 -45.81 -30.24
C THR A 118 97.71 -45.53 -31.31
N PRO A 119 98.83 -44.84 -31.02
CA PRO A 119 99.82 -44.48 -32.04
C PRO A 119 100.57 -45.69 -32.59
N ASP A 120 100.79 -45.73 -33.91
CA ASP A 120 101.86 -46.55 -34.49
C ASP A 120 103.22 -45.96 -34.08
N VAL A 121 104.01 -46.74 -33.34
CA VAL A 121 105.41 -46.44 -33.06
C VAL A 121 106.28 -47.52 -33.69
N PHE A 122 106.71 -47.28 -34.93
CA PHE A 122 107.86 -47.94 -35.54
C PHE A 122 108.43 -47.07 -36.66
N ASP A 123 109.59 -46.45 -36.41
CA ASP A 123 110.52 -45.99 -37.45
C ASP A 123 111.94 -46.41 -37.01
N PRO A 124 112.78 -47.01 -37.88
CA PRO A 124 113.85 -47.91 -37.41
C PRO A 124 115.25 -47.34 -37.53
N LYS A 125 116.12 -47.63 -36.54
CA LYS A 125 117.58 -47.66 -36.73
C LYS A 125 118.24 -48.81 -35.98
N ASP A 126 119.22 -49.40 -36.67
CA ASP A 126 120.24 -50.37 -36.25
C ASP A 126 119.84 -51.85 -36.04
N PRO A 127 120.77 -52.80 -36.32
CA PRO A 127 120.45 -53.91 -37.23
C PRO A 127 120.73 -55.33 -36.64
N PRO A 128 120.96 -56.39 -37.44
CA PRO A 128 120.05 -57.54 -37.49
C PRO A 128 120.50 -58.74 -36.65
N GLY A 129 119.54 -59.38 -35.97
CA GLY A 129 119.71 -60.73 -35.45
C GLY A 129 118.74 -61.09 -34.34
N LEU A 130 117.61 -61.73 -34.71
CA LEU A 130 116.75 -62.60 -33.88
C LEU A 130 115.68 -63.25 -34.82
N SER A 131 114.89 -64.21 -34.33
CA SER A 131 114.29 -65.29 -35.14
C SER A 131 112.88 -65.00 -35.67
N PRO A 132 112.47 -65.53 -36.86
CA PRO A 132 111.10 -65.41 -37.38
C PRO A 132 109.98 -65.93 -36.45
N LEU A 133 110.30 -66.76 -35.45
CA LEU A 133 109.31 -67.29 -34.51
C LEU A 133 108.81 -66.25 -33.48
N GLU A 134 109.62 -65.23 -33.20
CA GLU A 134 109.32 -64.23 -32.17
C GLU A 134 108.32 -63.18 -32.68
N THR A 135 108.34 -62.87 -33.98
CA THR A 135 107.51 -61.83 -34.61
C THR A 135 106.01 -62.19 -34.66
N GLU A 136 105.64 -63.47 -34.67
CA GLU A 136 104.23 -63.89 -34.68
C GLU A 136 103.63 -64.05 -33.27
N MET A 137 104.45 -64.38 -32.28
CA MET A 137 104.04 -64.35 -30.88
C MET A 137 103.74 -62.92 -30.40
N ASP A 138 104.58 -61.94 -30.76
CA ASP A 138 104.34 -60.54 -30.39
C ASP A 138 103.11 -59.94 -31.09
N LYS A 139 102.83 -60.31 -32.36
CA LYS A 139 101.57 -59.89 -33.02
C LYS A 139 100.34 -60.39 -32.28
N ARG A 140 100.28 -61.68 -31.95
CA ARG A 140 99.15 -62.27 -31.19
C ARG A 140 99.04 -61.69 -29.78
N ARG A 141 100.16 -61.35 -29.15
CA ARG A 141 100.19 -60.67 -27.86
C ARG A 141 99.66 -59.23 -27.96
N ILE A 142 100.09 -58.45 -28.94
CA ILE A 142 99.60 -57.08 -29.18
C ILE A 142 98.10 -57.09 -29.54
N GLU A 143 97.63 -58.06 -30.32
CA GLU A 143 96.20 -58.24 -30.61
C GLU A 143 95.39 -58.65 -29.37
N ALA A 144 95.93 -59.53 -28.51
CA ALA A 144 95.30 -59.91 -27.25
C ALA A 144 95.26 -58.74 -26.25
N GLU A 145 96.34 -57.96 -26.13
CA GLU A 145 96.41 -56.76 -25.29
C GLU A 145 95.43 -55.67 -25.81
N LYS A 146 95.34 -55.45 -27.13
CA LYS A 146 94.33 -54.59 -27.78
C LYS A 146 92.91 -55.06 -27.48
N ALA A 147 92.61 -56.36 -27.65
CA ALA A 147 91.30 -56.92 -27.36
C ALA A 147 90.93 -56.80 -25.86
N GLN A 148 91.89 -56.99 -24.97
CA GLN A 148 91.71 -56.83 -23.51
C GLN A 148 91.49 -55.36 -23.12
N GLN A 149 92.16 -54.42 -23.79
CA GLN A 149 91.98 -52.98 -23.59
C GLN A 149 90.61 -52.49 -24.10
N ILE A 150 90.20 -52.89 -25.31
CA ILE A 150 88.86 -52.62 -25.86
C ILE A 150 87.78 -53.21 -24.95
N LYS A 151 87.94 -54.46 -24.49
CA LYS A 151 87.04 -55.09 -23.51
C LYS A 151 86.92 -54.26 -22.23
N LYS A 152 88.04 -53.76 -21.68
CA LYS A 152 88.03 -52.91 -20.49
C LYS A 152 87.25 -51.60 -20.70
N MET A 153 87.37 -50.97 -21.88
CA MET A 153 86.59 -49.78 -22.23
C MET A 153 85.09 -50.08 -22.37
N ILE A 154 84.71 -51.16 -23.05
CA ILE A 154 83.30 -51.61 -23.20
C ILE A 154 82.66 -51.82 -21.81
N TRP A 155 83.36 -52.48 -20.89
CA TRP A 155 82.86 -52.73 -19.53
C TRP A 155 82.83 -51.47 -18.65
N GLN A 156 83.71 -50.49 -18.87
CA GLN A 156 83.62 -49.17 -18.23
C GLN A 156 82.39 -48.38 -18.69
N GLN A 157 81.93 -48.58 -19.93
CA GLN A 157 80.74 -47.94 -20.49
C GLN A 157 79.42 -48.62 -20.10
N LYS A 158 79.45 -49.80 -19.47
CA LYS A 158 78.24 -50.52 -19.03
C LYS A 158 77.25 -49.66 -18.21
N PRO A 159 77.66 -48.84 -17.23
CA PRO A 159 76.71 -48.02 -16.46
C PRO A 159 76.04 -46.94 -17.30
N GLU A 160 76.72 -46.38 -18.31
CA GLU A 160 76.11 -45.44 -19.25
C GLU A 160 75.17 -46.16 -20.23
N PHE A 161 75.52 -47.38 -20.67
CA PHE A 161 74.65 -48.22 -21.49
C PHE A 161 73.36 -48.60 -20.76
N ASP A 162 73.44 -49.11 -19.52
CA ASP A 162 72.25 -49.43 -18.70
C ASP A 162 71.38 -48.17 -18.49
N LYS A 163 72.01 -47.01 -18.23
CA LYS A 163 71.32 -45.72 -18.08
C LYS A 163 70.64 -45.26 -19.38
N LYS A 164 71.30 -45.42 -20.53
CA LYS A 164 70.71 -45.12 -21.85
C LYS A 164 69.58 -46.08 -22.16
N LEU A 165 69.78 -47.38 -22.00
CA LEU A 165 68.77 -48.41 -22.28
C LEU A 165 67.56 -48.34 -21.32
N GLY A 166 67.74 -47.80 -20.11
CA GLY A 166 66.68 -47.63 -19.12
C GLY A 166 66.47 -48.84 -18.20
N ILE A 167 67.22 -49.93 -18.40
CA ILE A 167 67.18 -51.15 -17.58
C ILE A 167 68.60 -51.56 -17.21
N THR A 168 68.76 -52.21 -16.05
CA THR A 168 70.05 -52.74 -15.59
C THR A 168 70.27 -54.16 -16.12
N LEU A 169 71.17 -54.34 -17.09
CA LEU A 169 71.49 -55.68 -17.57
C LEU A 169 72.38 -56.43 -16.58
N ASN A 170 72.13 -57.73 -16.39
CA ASN A 170 73.06 -58.57 -15.65
C ASN A 170 74.38 -58.76 -16.42
N ASN A 171 75.46 -59.10 -15.71
CA ASN A 171 76.80 -59.20 -16.30
C ASN A 171 76.90 -60.28 -17.41
N GLY A 172 76.11 -61.37 -17.32
CA GLY A 172 76.07 -62.41 -18.35
C GLY A 172 75.41 -61.94 -19.64
N ALA A 173 74.30 -61.22 -19.53
CA ALA A 173 73.60 -60.58 -20.65
C ALA A 173 74.49 -59.57 -21.37
N PHE A 174 75.19 -58.72 -20.62
CA PHE A 174 76.13 -57.74 -21.20
C PHE A 174 77.34 -58.41 -21.87
N THR A 175 77.87 -59.50 -21.29
CA THR A 175 78.92 -60.33 -21.94
C THR A 175 78.44 -60.93 -23.27
N LEU A 176 77.15 -61.22 -23.41
CA LEU A 176 76.59 -61.75 -24.66
C LEU A 176 76.46 -60.64 -25.72
N LEU A 177 76.04 -59.42 -25.34
CA LEU A 177 76.05 -58.25 -26.24
C LEU A 177 77.47 -57.85 -26.69
N GLU A 178 78.45 -57.97 -25.80
CA GLU A 178 79.88 -57.78 -26.10
C GLU A 178 80.33 -58.74 -27.20
N LYS A 179 79.99 -60.03 -27.10
CA LYS A 179 80.34 -61.06 -28.10
C LYS A 179 79.67 -60.85 -29.46
N GLU A 180 78.44 -60.34 -29.46
CA GLU A 180 77.68 -60.00 -30.68
C GLU A 180 78.00 -58.58 -31.19
N GLY A 181 78.99 -57.89 -30.62
CA GLY A 181 79.46 -56.57 -31.05
C GLY A 181 78.41 -55.46 -31.02
N PHE A 182 77.35 -55.60 -30.20
CA PHE A 182 76.17 -54.72 -30.21
C PHE A 182 75.56 -54.54 -31.62
N SER A 183 75.35 -55.65 -32.33
CA SER A 183 74.88 -55.66 -33.72
C SER A 183 73.54 -54.91 -33.95
N ASN A 184 73.39 -54.35 -35.15
CA ASN A 184 72.16 -53.68 -35.58
C ASN A 184 70.96 -54.64 -35.57
N ASP A 185 71.17 -55.91 -35.92
CA ASP A 185 70.10 -56.92 -35.97
C ASP A 185 69.49 -57.16 -34.59
N VAL A 186 70.29 -57.24 -33.53
CA VAL A 186 69.80 -57.40 -32.15
C VAL A 186 68.95 -56.20 -31.73
N ALA A 187 69.38 -54.96 -32.02
CA ALA A 187 68.59 -53.77 -31.77
C ALA A 187 67.28 -53.75 -32.59
N LEU A 188 67.33 -54.15 -33.87
CA LEU A 188 66.16 -54.26 -34.74
C LEU A 188 65.16 -55.31 -34.25
N TYR A 189 65.63 -56.45 -33.73
CA TYR A 189 64.75 -57.48 -33.15
C TYR A 189 64.10 -57.00 -31.85
N ILE A 190 64.84 -56.34 -30.96
CA ILE A 190 64.31 -55.76 -29.72
C ILE A 190 63.20 -54.75 -30.06
N THR A 191 63.51 -53.76 -30.89
CA THR A 191 62.57 -52.68 -31.27
C THR A 191 61.34 -53.19 -32.02
N LYS A 192 61.49 -54.17 -32.92
CA LYS A 192 60.37 -54.76 -33.70
C LYS A 192 59.43 -55.65 -32.89
N ILE A 193 59.90 -56.27 -31.79
CA ILE A 193 59.02 -57.00 -30.87
C ILE A 193 58.36 -56.01 -29.91
N LEU A 194 59.12 -55.05 -29.41
CA LEU A 194 58.65 -54.00 -28.50
C LEU A 194 57.52 -53.17 -29.11
N SER A 195 57.66 -52.68 -30.35
CA SER A 195 56.62 -51.90 -31.02
C SER A 195 55.32 -52.70 -31.16
N LYS A 196 55.38 -53.92 -31.71
CA LYS A 196 54.19 -54.78 -31.86
C LYS A 196 53.43 -55.08 -30.56
N VAL A 197 54.11 -55.08 -29.42
CA VAL A 197 53.46 -55.27 -28.11
C VAL A 197 52.79 -53.97 -27.64
N LEU A 198 53.46 -52.83 -27.77
CA LEU A 198 52.95 -51.51 -27.38
C LEU A 198 51.88 -50.96 -28.35
N ASP A 199 51.91 -51.32 -29.64
CA ASP A 199 50.90 -50.94 -30.62
C ASP A 199 49.48 -51.48 -30.26
N ASN A 200 49.40 -52.55 -29.46
CA ASN A 200 48.15 -53.07 -28.90
C ASN A 200 47.75 -52.41 -27.57
N GLY A 201 48.65 -51.64 -26.95
CA GLY A 201 48.53 -51.03 -25.63
C GLY A 201 48.66 -52.01 -24.46
N VAL A 202 49.30 -51.56 -23.38
CA VAL A 202 49.60 -52.30 -22.16
C VAL A 202 49.01 -51.58 -20.93
N VAL A 203 48.08 -52.24 -20.24
CA VAL A 203 47.44 -51.73 -19.02
C VAL A 203 48.11 -52.28 -17.75
N ALA A 204 48.24 -51.42 -16.73
CA ALA A 204 48.90 -51.78 -15.47
C ALA A 204 48.19 -52.90 -14.70
N ASN A 205 46.85 -52.88 -14.65
CA ASN A 205 46.05 -53.94 -14.06
C ASN A 205 44.85 -54.25 -14.98
N LYS A 206 44.88 -55.42 -15.60
CA LYS A 206 43.87 -55.86 -16.57
C LYS A 206 42.52 -56.17 -15.93
N GLU A 207 42.48 -56.64 -14.68
CA GLU A 207 41.25 -56.98 -13.98
C GLU A 207 40.42 -55.73 -13.66
N ILE A 208 41.06 -54.72 -13.08
CA ILE A 208 40.43 -53.42 -12.79
C ILE A 208 39.96 -52.78 -14.10
N PHE A 209 40.81 -52.77 -15.12
CA PHE A 209 40.47 -52.24 -16.44
C PHE A 209 39.26 -52.94 -17.08
N LEU A 210 39.11 -54.26 -16.93
CA LEU A 210 37.98 -55.01 -17.48
C LEU A 210 36.65 -54.79 -16.73
N ARG A 211 36.66 -54.30 -15.48
CA ARG A 211 35.41 -53.97 -14.74
C ARG A 211 34.63 -52.83 -15.40
N GLU A 212 35.31 -51.94 -16.09
CA GLU A 212 34.69 -50.84 -16.86
C GLU A 212 34.08 -51.32 -18.20
N GLY A 213 34.16 -52.62 -18.51
CA GLY A 213 33.80 -53.18 -19.83
C GLY A 213 32.33 -53.03 -20.23
N GLU A 214 31.40 -52.90 -19.28
CA GLU A 214 29.98 -52.69 -19.58
C GLU A 214 29.67 -51.23 -19.99
N ARG A 215 30.42 -50.26 -19.46
CA ARG A 215 30.21 -48.82 -19.69
C ARG A 215 31.13 -48.26 -20.79
N GLY A 216 32.27 -48.93 -21.00
CA GLY A 216 33.39 -48.47 -21.81
C GLY A 216 34.17 -47.36 -21.12
N ILE A 217 35.42 -47.16 -21.55
CA ILE A 217 36.29 -46.10 -21.03
C ILE A 217 36.42 -44.96 -22.03
N THR A 218 36.85 -43.80 -21.55
CA THR A 218 37.40 -42.75 -22.41
C THR A 218 38.92 -42.90 -22.45
N LEU A 219 39.48 -43.22 -23.62
CA LEU A 219 40.91 -43.31 -23.85
C LEU A 219 41.42 -41.99 -24.44
N ARG A 220 42.22 -41.26 -23.67
CA ARG A 220 42.80 -39.94 -24.00
C ARG A 220 44.25 -40.11 -24.44
N ARG A 221 44.59 -39.69 -25.65
CA ARG A 221 45.96 -39.72 -26.16
C ARG A 221 46.69 -38.44 -25.78
N ILE A 222 47.71 -38.53 -24.92
CA ILE A 222 48.40 -37.36 -24.36
C ILE A 222 49.04 -36.49 -25.46
N GLY A 223 49.67 -37.13 -26.46
CA GLY A 223 50.38 -36.41 -27.54
C GLY A 223 49.47 -35.75 -28.57
N GLU A 224 48.33 -36.39 -28.90
CA GLU A 224 47.42 -35.95 -29.96
C GLU A 224 46.27 -35.05 -29.44
N LYS A 225 46.04 -35.03 -28.11
CA LYS A 225 44.85 -34.44 -27.46
C LYS A 225 43.51 -34.99 -28.00
N THR A 226 43.53 -36.20 -28.56
CA THR A 226 42.34 -36.90 -29.06
C THR A 226 41.77 -37.80 -27.95
N GLU A 227 40.44 -37.88 -27.88
CA GLU A 227 39.73 -38.80 -26.99
C GLU A 227 38.88 -39.77 -27.80
N THR A 228 38.90 -41.04 -27.41
CA THR A 228 38.16 -42.10 -28.07
C THR A 228 37.42 -42.95 -27.04
N ILE A 229 36.17 -43.31 -27.30
CA ILE A 229 35.41 -44.20 -26.43
C ILE A 229 35.75 -45.64 -26.83
N VAL A 230 36.26 -46.43 -25.88
CA VAL A 230 36.62 -47.83 -26.12
C VAL A 230 35.77 -48.73 -25.25
N VAL A 231 34.96 -49.56 -25.91
CA VAL A 231 34.06 -50.54 -25.25
C VAL A 231 34.71 -51.94 -25.24
N ASN A 232 35.43 -52.33 -26.30
CA ASN A 232 36.14 -53.60 -26.33
C ASN A 232 37.47 -53.54 -25.57
N LEU A 233 37.39 -53.58 -24.25
CA LEU A 233 38.55 -53.52 -23.34
C LEU A 233 39.42 -54.79 -23.39
N ARG A 234 38.99 -55.86 -24.08
CA ARG A 234 39.75 -57.11 -24.14
C ARG A 234 41.00 -57.01 -25.01
N GLN A 235 41.02 -56.14 -26.02
CA GLN A 235 42.10 -56.02 -27.02
C GLN A 235 43.49 -55.67 -26.44
N PHE A 236 43.53 -54.81 -25.41
CA PHE A 236 44.79 -54.37 -24.78
C PHE A 236 45.44 -55.49 -23.95
N TYR A 237 46.75 -55.50 -23.77
CA TYR A 237 47.42 -56.49 -22.92
C TYR A 237 47.51 -56.04 -21.46
N GLY A 238 47.34 -56.96 -20.51
CA GLY A 238 47.84 -56.73 -19.14
C GLY A 238 49.36 -56.79 -19.08
N LEU A 239 50.01 -56.20 -18.08
CA LEU A 239 51.48 -56.19 -17.96
C LEU A 239 52.14 -57.58 -17.97
N ASP A 240 51.52 -58.59 -17.35
CA ASP A 240 52.08 -59.95 -17.39
C ASP A 240 51.70 -60.69 -18.68
N GLN A 241 50.55 -60.35 -19.28
CA GLN A 241 50.15 -60.84 -20.60
C GLN A 241 51.09 -60.30 -21.70
N SER A 242 51.49 -59.03 -21.63
CA SER A 242 52.38 -58.42 -22.61
C SER A 242 53.75 -59.10 -22.60
N LYS A 243 54.29 -59.44 -21.41
CA LYS A 243 55.50 -60.28 -21.27
C LYS A 243 55.35 -61.64 -21.94
N VAL A 244 54.21 -62.32 -21.81
CA VAL A 244 53.95 -63.58 -22.55
C VAL A 244 53.91 -63.31 -24.06
N MET A 245 53.26 -62.22 -24.49
CA MET A 245 53.19 -61.84 -25.91
C MET A 245 54.56 -61.51 -26.53
N VAL A 246 55.54 -61.00 -25.78
CA VAL A 246 56.95 -60.86 -26.26
C VAL A 246 57.48 -62.19 -26.77
N ARG A 247 57.22 -63.30 -26.05
CA ARG A 247 57.69 -64.64 -26.45
C ARG A 247 56.97 -65.13 -27.69
N VAL A 248 55.65 -64.95 -27.76
CA VAL A 248 54.81 -65.36 -28.90
C VAL A 248 55.16 -64.59 -30.18
N ILE A 249 55.29 -63.27 -30.09
CA ILE A 249 55.65 -62.39 -31.22
C ILE A 249 57.12 -62.58 -31.62
N GLY A 250 58.00 -62.80 -30.65
CA GLY A 250 59.42 -63.05 -30.87
C GLY A 250 59.73 -64.43 -31.48
N GLN A 251 58.96 -65.48 -31.17
CA GLN A 251 59.23 -66.84 -31.65
C GLN A 251 59.47 -66.97 -33.18
N PRO A 252 58.62 -66.43 -34.08
CA PRO A 252 58.89 -66.48 -35.52
C PRO A 252 60.06 -65.56 -35.95
N LEU A 253 60.27 -64.42 -35.26
CA LEU A 253 61.30 -63.45 -35.58
C LEU A 253 62.72 -63.92 -35.18
N LEU A 254 62.83 -64.69 -34.10
CA LEU A 254 64.09 -65.12 -33.48
C LEU A 254 64.43 -66.59 -33.79
N LYS A 255 63.75 -67.21 -34.78
CA LYS A 255 63.85 -68.65 -35.08
C LYS A 255 65.28 -69.10 -35.40
N ASN A 256 66.04 -68.28 -36.11
CA ASN A 256 67.37 -68.61 -36.64
C ASN A 256 68.53 -68.19 -35.70
N LEU A 257 68.25 -67.62 -34.53
CA LEU A 257 69.25 -67.19 -33.56
C LEU A 257 69.54 -68.28 -32.51
N ASN A 258 70.75 -68.23 -31.94
CA ASN A 258 71.16 -69.04 -30.80
C ASN A 258 70.18 -68.86 -29.62
N TYR A 259 69.88 -69.95 -28.90
CA TYR A 259 69.00 -69.97 -27.72
C TYR A 259 69.35 -68.89 -26.68
N ASN A 260 70.64 -68.69 -26.41
CA ASN A 260 71.10 -67.67 -25.44
C ASN A 260 70.78 -66.25 -25.91
N LEU A 261 70.95 -65.97 -27.21
CA LEU A 261 70.69 -64.65 -27.80
C LEU A 261 69.17 -64.39 -27.93
N ARG A 262 68.38 -65.42 -28.25
CA ARG A 262 66.91 -65.34 -28.22
C ARG A 262 66.40 -64.99 -26.82
N ASN A 263 66.89 -65.69 -25.80
CA ASN A 263 66.49 -65.42 -24.43
C ASN A 263 66.90 -64.02 -23.98
N LEU A 264 68.11 -63.56 -24.31
CA LEU A 264 68.52 -62.19 -24.06
C LEU A 264 67.56 -61.16 -24.67
N ILE A 265 67.24 -61.28 -25.96
CA ILE A 265 66.34 -60.34 -26.65
C ILE A 265 64.96 -60.33 -25.98
N VAL A 266 64.43 -61.50 -25.62
CA VAL A 266 63.16 -61.62 -24.88
C VAL A 266 63.24 -60.95 -23.52
N ASP A 267 64.30 -61.19 -22.73
CA ASP A 267 64.46 -60.63 -21.38
C ASP A 267 64.60 -59.09 -21.43
N VAL A 268 65.35 -58.57 -22.39
CA VAL A 268 65.49 -57.12 -22.61
C VAL A 268 64.14 -56.50 -22.94
N VAL A 269 63.39 -57.05 -23.89
CA VAL A 269 62.05 -56.53 -24.25
C VAL A 269 61.05 -56.68 -23.09
N GLN A 270 61.06 -57.80 -22.36
CA GLN A 270 60.18 -58.03 -21.20
C GLN A 270 60.42 -57.02 -20.06
N ASN A 271 61.65 -56.52 -19.89
CA ASN A 271 62.00 -55.52 -18.89
C ASN A 271 61.80 -54.07 -19.37
N LEU A 272 61.82 -53.81 -20.69
CA LEU A 272 61.52 -52.49 -21.28
C LEU A 272 60.02 -52.16 -21.35
N ILE A 273 59.13 -53.17 -21.30
CA ILE A 273 57.69 -52.94 -21.36
C ILE A 273 57.18 -52.42 -20.02
N HIS A 274 56.65 -51.20 -20.06
CA HIS A 274 55.86 -50.60 -19.00
C HIS A 274 54.45 -50.29 -19.51
N PRO A 275 53.45 -50.11 -18.62
CA PRO A 275 52.11 -49.73 -19.03
C PRO A 275 52.10 -48.35 -19.71
N ASP A 276 51.62 -48.30 -20.95
CA ASP A 276 51.38 -47.06 -21.71
C ASP A 276 49.96 -46.52 -21.50
N ILE A 277 49.03 -47.35 -21.00
CA ILE A 277 47.65 -46.98 -20.66
C ILE A 277 47.46 -47.00 -19.14
N THR A 278 47.18 -45.82 -18.57
CA THR A 278 47.09 -45.60 -17.11
C THR A 278 45.82 -44.84 -16.71
N LEU A 279 45.29 -45.09 -15.53
CA LEU A 279 44.03 -44.48 -15.05
C LEU A 279 44.26 -43.01 -14.64
N ASN A 280 43.63 -42.07 -15.33
CA ASN A 280 43.62 -40.66 -14.94
C ASN A 280 42.50 -40.40 -13.92
N LYS A 281 42.84 -40.56 -12.64
CA LYS A 281 41.90 -40.33 -11.53
C LYS A 281 41.46 -38.87 -11.43
N SER A 282 42.32 -37.88 -11.66
CA SER A 282 41.94 -36.46 -11.52
C SER A 282 40.88 -36.11 -12.55
N GLU A 283 41.16 -36.35 -13.83
CA GLU A 283 40.23 -36.07 -14.93
C GLU A 283 38.90 -36.83 -14.77
N THR A 284 38.94 -38.06 -14.26
CA THR A 284 37.72 -38.83 -13.95
C THR A 284 36.89 -38.17 -12.84
N GLU A 285 37.51 -37.76 -11.72
CA GLU A 285 36.79 -37.10 -10.62
C GLU A 285 36.34 -35.68 -10.96
N ASP A 286 37.09 -34.95 -11.79
CA ASP A 286 36.72 -33.61 -12.25
C ASP A 286 35.53 -33.69 -13.23
N ARG A 287 35.46 -34.70 -14.11
CA ARG A 287 34.26 -34.96 -14.93
C ARG A 287 33.05 -35.39 -14.09
N LYS A 288 33.23 -36.14 -13.00
CA LYS A 288 32.14 -36.43 -12.03
C LYS A 288 31.61 -35.17 -11.37
N LYS A 289 32.50 -34.27 -10.90
CA LYS A 289 32.09 -32.97 -10.33
C LYS A 289 31.34 -32.12 -11.35
N GLN A 290 31.82 -32.08 -12.60
CA GLN A 290 31.14 -31.36 -13.68
C GLN A 290 29.74 -31.93 -13.92
N ALA A 291 29.61 -33.25 -14.11
CA ALA A 291 28.32 -33.92 -14.29
C ALA A 291 27.34 -33.67 -13.12
N ALA A 292 27.84 -33.69 -11.88
CA ALA A 292 27.04 -33.33 -10.71
C ALA A 292 26.57 -31.86 -10.74
N SER A 293 27.42 -30.93 -11.17
CA SER A 293 27.11 -29.49 -11.25
C SER A 293 26.15 -29.10 -12.39
N GLU A 294 26.05 -29.93 -13.43
CA GLU A 294 25.14 -29.73 -14.56
C GLU A 294 23.69 -30.14 -14.24
N ILE A 295 23.47 -30.96 -13.21
CA ILE A 295 22.13 -31.34 -12.74
C ILE A 295 21.48 -30.17 -12.00
N LYS A 296 20.41 -29.63 -12.60
CA LYS A 296 19.59 -28.59 -12.00
C LYS A 296 18.62 -29.19 -10.97
N PRO A 297 18.42 -28.55 -9.79
CA PRO A 297 17.43 -29.01 -8.82
C PRO A 297 16.03 -29.12 -9.41
N ILE A 298 15.31 -30.18 -9.03
CA ILE A 298 13.96 -30.45 -9.51
C ILE A 298 12.95 -29.82 -8.55
N PHE A 299 12.12 -28.93 -9.09
CA PHE A 299 11.07 -28.25 -8.35
C PHE A 299 9.69 -28.76 -8.77
N TYR A 300 8.90 -29.22 -7.80
CA TYR A 300 7.48 -29.44 -7.96
C TYR A 300 6.74 -28.12 -7.71
N LYS A 301 5.85 -27.75 -8.63
CA LYS A 301 4.98 -26.59 -8.45
C LYS A 301 3.71 -26.98 -7.70
N ILE A 302 3.64 -26.62 -6.42
CA ILE A 302 2.42 -26.70 -5.61
C ILE A 302 1.50 -25.57 -6.05
N LYS A 303 0.22 -25.86 -6.29
CA LYS A 303 -0.75 -24.86 -6.75
C LYS A 303 -1.49 -24.19 -5.60
N THR A 304 -1.92 -22.95 -5.83
CA THR A 304 -2.86 -22.22 -4.97
C THR A 304 -4.09 -23.09 -4.67
N GLY A 305 -4.44 -23.22 -3.39
CA GLY A 305 -5.57 -24.03 -2.91
C GLY A 305 -5.26 -25.52 -2.70
N GLU A 306 -4.08 -26.01 -3.06
CA GLU A 306 -3.66 -27.40 -2.83
C GLU A 306 -3.55 -27.71 -1.33
N MET A 307 -3.96 -28.92 -0.93
CA MET A 307 -4.01 -29.35 0.48
C MET A 307 -2.60 -29.70 0.99
N LEU A 308 -2.11 -29.00 2.01
CA LEU A 308 -0.80 -29.28 2.63
C LEU A 308 -0.94 -30.17 3.88
N LEU A 309 -1.93 -29.88 4.73
CA LEU A 309 -2.25 -30.62 5.95
C LEU A 309 -3.77 -30.69 6.14
N ARG A 310 -4.32 -31.84 6.52
CA ARG A 310 -5.73 -31.96 6.91
C ARG A 310 -5.93 -31.92 8.43
N GLU A 311 -7.05 -31.37 8.88
CA GLU A 311 -7.46 -31.43 10.29
C GLU A 311 -7.45 -32.89 10.83
N GLY A 312 -6.86 -33.08 12.01
CA GLY A 312 -6.68 -34.40 12.64
C GLY A 312 -5.54 -35.27 12.10
N GLU A 313 -4.86 -34.85 11.02
CA GLU A 313 -3.67 -35.55 10.51
C GLU A 313 -2.45 -35.31 11.43
N ARG A 314 -1.47 -36.23 11.41
CA ARG A 314 -0.18 -36.02 12.07
C ARG A 314 0.85 -35.50 11.06
N VAL A 315 1.57 -34.44 11.42
CA VAL A 315 2.54 -33.80 10.53
C VAL A 315 3.71 -34.75 10.21
N THR A 316 3.83 -35.14 8.93
CA THR A 316 4.93 -35.94 8.39
C THR A 316 6.13 -35.09 7.97
N ASP A 317 7.31 -35.71 7.80
CA ASP A 317 8.53 -35.01 7.36
C ASP A 317 8.34 -34.27 6.03
N LEU A 318 7.65 -34.88 5.06
CA LEU A 318 7.37 -34.26 3.77
C LEU A 318 6.45 -33.03 3.91
N GLN A 319 5.43 -33.10 4.77
CA GLN A 319 4.56 -31.96 5.06
C GLN A 319 5.31 -30.85 5.81
N LEU A 320 6.17 -31.20 6.76
CA LEU A 320 7.01 -30.24 7.47
C LEU A 320 8.02 -29.56 6.53
N LEU A 321 8.57 -30.27 5.54
CA LEU A 321 9.40 -29.69 4.49
C LEU A 321 8.61 -28.75 3.58
N LYS A 322 7.38 -29.11 3.18
CA LYS A 322 6.48 -28.23 2.42
C LYS A 322 6.12 -26.97 3.21
N LEU A 323 5.85 -27.09 4.52
CA LEU A 323 5.62 -25.96 5.42
C LEU A 323 6.85 -25.07 5.58
N LYS A 324 8.05 -25.64 5.76
CA LYS A 324 9.31 -24.86 5.83
C LYS A 324 9.66 -24.18 4.51
N ALA A 325 9.31 -24.78 3.37
CA ALA A 325 9.44 -24.13 2.06
C ALA A 325 8.46 -22.95 1.92
N LEU A 326 7.23 -23.11 2.42
CA LEU A 326 6.24 -22.04 2.51
C LEU A 326 6.72 -20.93 3.47
N GLU A 327 7.23 -21.24 4.66
CA GLU A 327 7.78 -20.24 5.58
C GLU A 327 9.03 -19.53 5.02
N SER A 328 9.89 -20.21 4.26
CA SER A 328 11.11 -19.61 3.74
C SER A 328 10.88 -18.72 2.52
N GLN A 329 9.95 -19.08 1.62
CA GLN A 329 9.58 -18.23 0.48
C GLN A 329 8.64 -17.08 0.87
N PHE A 330 7.92 -17.20 1.99
CA PHE A 330 6.97 -16.20 2.49
C PHE A 330 7.43 -15.54 3.80
N LYS A 331 8.72 -15.68 4.15
CA LYS A 331 9.40 -14.87 5.15
C LYS A 331 9.49 -13.43 4.63
N ASP A 332 8.40 -12.71 4.79
CA ASP A 332 8.29 -11.32 4.37
C ASP A 332 8.99 -10.43 5.41
N ASP A 333 10.34 -10.48 5.38
CA ASP A 333 11.25 -9.71 6.24
C ASP A 333 11.01 -8.18 6.15
N GLY A 334 10.19 -7.75 5.18
CA GLY A 334 9.72 -6.38 5.03
C GLY A 334 8.39 -6.04 5.69
N VAL A 335 7.60 -6.96 6.28
CA VAL A 335 6.25 -6.63 6.84
C VAL A 335 6.32 -5.49 7.85
N PHE A 336 7.29 -5.52 8.76
CA PHE A 336 7.45 -4.45 9.75
C PHE A 336 7.75 -3.11 9.07
N ALA A 337 8.70 -3.07 8.13
CA ALA A 337 9.08 -1.87 7.38
C ALA A 337 7.92 -1.34 6.49
N LYS A 338 7.18 -2.23 5.82
CA LYS A 338 5.98 -1.91 5.02
C LYS A 338 4.88 -1.31 5.90
N SER A 339 4.65 -1.88 7.08
CA SER A 339 3.65 -1.38 8.03
C SER A 339 4.03 -0.02 8.63
N LEU A 340 5.31 0.17 8.97
CA LEU A 340 5.85 1.44 9.45
C LEU A 340 5.76 2.53 8.37
N GLY A 341 6.12 2.20 7.12
CA GLY A 341 5.99 3.10 5.98
C GLY A 341 4.54 3.50 5.70
N ALA A 342 3.61 2.54 5.76
CA ALA A 342 2.18 2.82 5.65
C ALA A 342 1.69 3.74 6.79
N ALA A 343 2.08 3.47 8.04
CA ALA A 343 1.75 4.32 9.18
C ALA A 343 2.26 5.76 9.00
N MET A 344 3.49 5.95 8.50
CA MET A 344 4.04 7.27 8.19
C MET A 344 3.25 8.00 7.11
N VAL A 345 2.89 7.34 6.00
CA VAL A 345 2.05 7.92 4.94
C VAL A 345 0.68 8.32 5.48
N ILE A 346 0.05 7.47 6.30
CA ILE A 346 -1.22 7.74 6.95
C ILE A 346 -1.13 8.98 7.87
N ILE A 347 -0.08 9.06 8.71
CA ILE A 347 0.18 10.23 9.56
C ILE A 347 0.31 11.50 8.72
N CYS A 348 1.10 11.47 7.64
CA CYS A 348 1.25 12.62 6.74
C CYS A 348 -0.08 13.06 6.13
N LEU A 349 -0.91 12.13 5.64
CA LEU A 349 -2.23 12.45 5.08
C LEU A 349 -3.19 13.04 6.13
N PHE A 350 -3.17 12.53 7.36
CA PHE A 350 -3.95 13.10 8.47
C PHE A 350 -3.45 14.49 8.88
N ILE A 351 -2.13 14.72 8.91
CA ILE A 351 -1.54 16.05 9.19
C ILE A 351 -1.93 17.05 8.10
N VAL A 352 -1.86 16.68 6.82
CA VAL A 352 -2.31 17.54 5.70
C VAL A 352 -3.80 17.88 5.85
N THR A 353 -4.64 16.86 6.11
CA THR A 353 -6.08 17.06 6.34
C THR A 353 -6.35 17.98 7.54
N TYR A 354 -5.58 17.83 8.62
CA TYR A 354 -5.65 18.67 9.82
C TYR A 354 -5.22 20.13 9.56
N LEU A 355 -4.18 20.36 8.75
CA LEU A 355 -3.74 21.71 8.36
C LEU A 355 -4.78 22.40 7.47
N LEU A 356 -5.39 21.67 6.52
CA LEU A 356 -6.49 22.18 5.70
C LEU A 356 -7.71 22.51 6.58
N TYR A 357 -8.06 21.63 7.54
CA TYR A 357 -9.13 21.86 8.51
C TYR A 357 -8.89 23.12 9.38
N LEU A 358 -7.66 23.31 9.88
CA LEU A 358 -7.27 24.51 10.62
C LEU A 358 -7.39 25.80 9.79
N SER A 359 -7.12 25.75 8.48
CA SER A 359 -7.25 26.93 7.60
C SER A 359 -8.71 27.39 7.45
N HIS A 360 -9.65 26.44 7.42
CA HIS A 360 -11.10 26.71 7.37
C HIS A 360 -11.65 27.21 8.73
N LEU A 361 -11.10 26.69 9.83
CA LEU A 361 -11.58 26.93 11.20
C LEU A 361 -11.34 28.32 11.80
N LYS A 362 -10.74 29.26 11.08
CA LYS A 362 -10.64 30.68 11.50
C LYS A 362 -12.02 31.41 11.59
N LYS A 363 -13.13 30.64 11.61
CA LYS A 363 -14.53 31.08 11.61
C LYS A 363 -15.42 30.35 12.63
N LEU A 364 -14.91 29.37 13.39
CA LEU A 364 -15.70 28.62 14.40
C LEU A 364 -14.89 28.30 15.67
N PRO A 365 -14.81 29.23 16.63
CA PRO A 365 -14.29 28.95 17.96
C PRO A 365 -15.17 27.95 18.75
N GLY A 366 -14.56 27.13 19.61
CA GLY A 366 -15.27 26.44 20.69
C GLY A 366 -15.59 24.93 20.51
N SER A 367 -15.69 24.40 19.29
CA SER A 367 -16.11 22.99 19.06
C SER A 367 -15.02 22.05 18.47
N PHE A 368 -13.78 22.51 18.35
CA PHE A 368 -12.67 21.85 17.64
C PHE A 368 -12.55 20.33 17.90
N ASN A 369 -12.40 19.93 19.17
CA ASN A 369 -12.15 18.52 19.53
C ASN A 369 -13.36 17.63 19.23
N ARG A 370 -14.58 18.14 19.39
CA ARG A 370 -15.82 17.42 19.10
C ARG A 370 -15.94 17.10 17.61
N ASN A 371 -15.64 18.09 16.77
CA ASN A 371 -15.65 17.95 15.32
C ASN A 371 -14.57 16.97 14.85
N LEU A 372 -13.34 17.09 15.36
CA LEU A 372 -12.24 16.18 14.99
C LEU A 372 -12.53 14.72 15.43
N LEU A 373 -13.15 14.53 16.61
CA LEU A 373 -13.64 13.23 17.06
C LEU A 373 -14.72 12.67 16.13
N CYS A 374 -15.71 13.47 15.74
CA CYS A 374 -16.75 13.06 14.79
C CYS A 374 -16.16 12.60 13.45
N ILE A 375 -15.27 13.40 12.85
CA ILE A 375 -14.56 13.06 11.60
C ILE A 375 -13.80 11.73 11.75
N THR A 376 -13.13 11.52 12.88
CA THR A 376 -12.39 10.30 13.21
C THR A 376 -13.31 9.08 13.37
N CYS A 377 -14.42 9.20 14.09
CA CYS A 377 -15.39 8.12 14.24
C CYS A 377 -15.99 7.70 12.89
N ILE A 378 -16.35 8.66 12.04
CA ILE A 378 -16.85 8.41 10.68
C ILE A 378 -15.76 7.70 9.85
N PHE A 379 -14.51 8.15 9.92
CA PHE A 379 -13.39 7.52 9.21
C PHE A 379 -13.19 6.05 9.62
N ILE A 380 -13.07 5.78 10.93
CA ILE A 380 -12.89 4.43 11.47
C ILE A 380 -14.08 3.53 11.08
N PHE A 381 -15.31 4.04 11.16
CA PHE A 381 -16.51 3.31 10.79
C PHE A 381 -16.49 2.86 9.32
N PHE A 382 -16.21 3.76 8.38
CA PHE A 382 -16.17 3.40 6.96
C PHE A 382 -14.96 2.55 6.56
N ILE A 383 -13.80 2.71 7.19
CA ILE A 383 -12.66 1.77 7.03
C ILE A 383 -13.00 0.38 7.60
N GLY A 384 -13.72 0.32 8.73
CA GLY A 384 -14.26 -0.92 9.29
C GLY A 384 -15.19 -1.64 8.32
N ILE A 385 -16.11 -0.92 7.68
CA ILE A 385 -16.98 -1.45 6.61
C ILE A 385 -16.14 -1.97 5.44
N ALA A 386 -15.19 -1.18 4.93
CA ALA A 386 -14.33 -1.58 3.82
C ALA A 386 -13.60 -2.89 4.09
N LYS A 387 -13.11 -3.08 5.32
CA LYS A 387 -12.38 -4.27 5.77
C LYS A 387 -13.27 -5.47 6.05
N ALA A 388 -14.43 -5.26 6.67
CA ALA A 388 -15.44 -6.31 6.85
C ALA A 388 -15.87 -6.88 5.48
N THR A 389 -16.09 -6.02 4.48
CA THR A 389 -16.42 -6.50 3.13
C THR A 389 -15.24 -7.19 2.44
N ALA A 390 -14.01 -6.73 2.62
CA ALA A 390 -12.84 -7.39 2.04
C ALA A 390 -12.70 -8.84 2.54
N ILE A 391 -12.77 -9.04 3.86
CA ILE A 391 -12.73 -10.36 4.51
C ILE A 391 -13.92 -11.23 4.06
N PHE A 392 -15.11 -10.64 3.95
CA PHE A 392 -16.29 -11.34 3.47
C PHE A 392 -16.17 -11.77 2.00
N SER A 393 -15.59 -10.93 1.13
CA SER A 393 -15.41 -11.26 -0.29
C SER A 393 -14.45 -12.42 -0.52
N GLU A 394 -13.34 -12.47 0.24
CA GLU A 394 -12.36 -13.57 0.21
C GLU A 394 -13.01 -14.88 0.68
N SER A 395 -13.76 -14.84 1.79
CA SER A 395 -14.51 -16.01 2.31
C SER A 395 -15.60 -16.50 1.35
N LEU A 396 -16.31 -15.60 0.68
CA LEU A 396 -17.36 -15.96 -0.28
C LEU A 396 -16.79 -16.54 -1.58
N ALA A 397 -15.65 -16.04 -2.05
CA ALA A 397 -14.96 -16.58 -3.23
C ALA A 397 -14.52 -18.05 -3.05
N MET A 398 -14.27 -18.49 -1.81
CA MET A 398 -13.94 -19.89 -1.49
C MET A 398 -15.15 -20.84 -1.53
N GLY A 399 -16.40 -20.33 -1.49
CA GLY A 399 -17.61 -21.16 -1.32
C GLY A 399 -18.71 -20.98 -2.37
N ALA A 400 -18.64 -19.96 -3.24
CA ALA A 400 -19.71 -19.64 -4.17
C ALA A 400 -19.62 -20.39 -5.51
N THR A 401 -20.73 -21.02 -5.92
CA THR A 401 -20.94 -21.57 -7.28
C THR A 401 -21.41 -20.52 -8.29
N LEU A 402 -21.70 -19.31 -7.83
CA LEU A 402 -22.08 -18.17 -8.67
C LEU A 402 -20.83 -17.44 -9.16
N PHE A 403 -20.83 -16.97 -10.42
CA PHE A 403 -19.74 -16.23 -11.06
C PHE A 403 -19.51 -14.80 -10.51
N ILE A 404 -19.65 -14.61 -9.20
CA ILE A 404 -19.46 -13.33 -8.49
C ILE A 404 -17.98 -13.25 -8.10
N ASN A 405 -17.22 -12.46 -8.85
CA ASN A 405 -15.81 -12.21 -8.57
C ASN A 405 -15.66 -11.22 -7.39
N GLU A 406 -14.62 -11.36 -6.57
CA GLU A 406 -14.29 -10.46 -5.44
C GLU A 406 -14.38 -8.98 -5.84
N THR A 407 -13.88 -8.68 -7.04
CA THR A 407 -13.82 -7.35 -7.65
C THR A 407 -15.20 -6.72 -7.88
N THR A 408 -16.24 -7.55 -7.99
CA THR A 408 -17.60 -7.13 -8.38
C THR A 408 -18.43 -6.74 -7.17
N LEU A 409 -18.25 -7.43 -6.03
CA LEU A 409 -18.87 -7.09 -4.74
C LEU A 409 -18.42 -5.71 -4.22
N PHE A 410 -17.15 -5.38 -4.47
CA PHE A 410 -16.54 -4.11 -4.06
C PHE A 410 -17.34 -2.87 -4.51
N TYR A 411 -17.91 -2.88 -5.72
CA TYR A 411 -18.66 -1.74 -6.25
C TYR A 411 -19.96 -1.43 -5.49
N GLY A 412 -20.47 -2.41 -4.72
CA GLY A 412 -21.63 -2.26 -3.84
C GLY A 412 -21.36 -1.57 -2.51
N ILE A 413 -20.10 -1.34 -2.13
CA ILE A 413 -19.76 -0.78 -0.81
C ILE A 413 -20.01 0.74 -0.79
N PRO A 414 -20.83 1.27 0.14
CA PRO A 414 -21.21 2.68 0.15
C PRO A 414 -20.13 3.60 0.79
N ILE A 415 -18.85 3.46 0.42
CA ILE A 415 -17.74 4.24 1.01
C ILE A 415 -17.91 5.75 0.83
N GLY A 416 -18.49 6.19 -0.30
CA GLY A 416 -18.81 7.61 -0.55
C GLY A 416 -19.79 8.23 0.46
N ALA A 417 -20.51 7.43 1.25
CA ALA A 417 -21.36 7.92 2.34
C ALA A 417 -20.55 8.60 3.44
N GLY A 418 -19.29 8.24 3.64
CA GLY A 418 -18.39 8.96 4.54
C GLY A 418 -18.21 10.41 4.08
N ALA A 419 -17.80 10.62 2.83
CA ALA A 419 -17.62 11.96 2.25
C ALA A 419 -18.93 12.77 2.20
N MET A 420 -20.06 12.12 1.84
CA MET A 420 -21.39 12.76 1.85
C MET A 420 -21.78 13.22 3.27
N THR A 421 -21.55 12.38 4.28
CA THR A 421 -21.85 12.71 5.68
C THR A 421 -20.96 13.85 6.19
N ILE A 422 -19.66 13.84 5.88
CA ILE A 422 -18.75 14.92 6.24
C ILE A 422 -19.17 16.24 5.58
N CYS A 423 -19.60 16.21 4.32
CA CYS A 423 -20.10 17.40 3.63
C CYS A 423 -21.35 17.99 4.30
N LEU A 424 -22.27 17.14 4.76
CA LEU A 424 -23.51 17.56 5.43
C LEU A 424 -23.28 18.33 6.74
N PHE A 425 -22.24 17.97 7.51
CA PHE A 425 -21.95 18.59 8.82
C PHE A 425 -20.83 19.64 8.81
N PHE A 426 -19.88 19.51 7.88
CA PHE A 426 -18.63 20.28 7.88
C PHE A 426 -18.35 21.00 6.55
N GLY A 427 -19.25 20.93 5.58
CA GLY A 427 -19.09 21.61 4.29
C GLY A 427 -18.13 20.90 3.33
N MET A 428 -17.99 21.46 2.13
CA MET A 428 -17.23 20.85 1.03
C MET A 428 -15.71 20.87 1.28
N GLU A 429 -15.18 21.93 1.89
CA GLU A 429 -13.74 22.12 2.07
C GLU A 429 -13.10 21.01 2.92
N ILE A 430 -13.89 20.38 3.80
CA ILE A 430 -13.45 19.28 4.67
C ILE A 430 -13.80 17.92 4.05
N ALA A 431 -14.90 17.84 3.29
CA ALA A 431 -15.35 16.61 2.65
C ALA A 431 -14.43 16.11 1.52
N ILE A 432 -13.84 17.01 0.73
CA ILE A 432 -12.94 16.62 -0.37
C ILE A 432 -11.62 16.01 0.12
N PRO A 433 -10.87 16.63 1.08
CA PRO A 433 -9.71 15.98 1.71
C PRO A 433 -10.06 14.64 2.36
N PHE A 434 -11.22 14.56 3.04
CA PHE A 434 -11.71 13.31 3.62
C PHE A 434 -11.97 12.23 2.55
N ALA A 435 -12.57 12.59 1.41
CA ALA A 435 -12.80 11.66 0.30
C ALA A 435 -11.48 11.12 -0.29
N ILE A 436 -10.47 11.97 -0.46
CA ILE A 436 -9.13 11.58 -0.92
C ILE A 436 -8.50 10.59 0.08
N LEU A 437 -8.50 10.92 1.36
CA LEU A 437 -7.95 10.08 2.43
C LEU A 437 -8.65 8.71 2.50
N MET A 438 -9.99 8.70 2.44
CA MET A 438 -10.80 7.47 2.40
C MET A 438 -10.50 6.62 1.16
N ALA A 439 -10.39 7.24 -0.01
CA ALA A 439 -10.09 6.55 -1.26
C ALA A 439 -8.70 5.90 -1.22
N ILE A 440 -7.67 6.62 -0.75
CA ILE A 440 -6.31 6.09 -0.59
C ILE A 440 -6.31 4.93 0.41
N CYS A 441 -6.80 5.13 1.63
CA CYS A 441 -6.75 4.09 2.67
C CYS A 441 -7.55 2.85 2.26
N THR A 442 -8.71 3.02 1.63
CA THR A 442 -9.51 1.90 1.10
C THR A 442 -8.82 1.22 -0.08
N ALA A 443 -8.15 1.94 -0.99
CA ALA A 443 -7.37 1.31 -2.04
C ALA A 443 -6.25 0.41 -1.47
N VAL A 444 -5.60 0.81 -0.37
CA VAL A 444 -4.62 -0.06 0.32
C VAL A 444 -5.29 -1.28 0.96
N VAL A 445 -6.54 -1.20 1.45
CA VAL A 445 -7.32 -2.38 1.88
C VAL A 445 -7.45 -3.41 0.76
N TYR A 446 -7.62 -2.96 -0.48
CA TYR A 446 -7.81 -3.79 -1.69
C TYR A 446 -6.53 -3.89 -2.54
N ASN A 447 -5.37 -4.04 -1.90
CA ASN A 447 -4.07 -4.30 -2.53
C ASN A 447 -3.59 -3.25 -3.56
N VAL A 448 -3.91 -1.96 -3.32
CA VAL A 448 -3.42 -0.79 -4.08
C VAL A 448 -3.75 -0.82 -5.58
N ARG A 449 -4.98 -1.23 -5.92
CA ARG A 449 -5.47 -1.24 -7.30
C ARG A 449 -5.85 0.16 -7.77
N PHE A 450 -5.24 0.61 -8.87
CA PHE A 450 -5.40 1.97 -9.40
C PHE A 450 -6.85 2.28 -9.80
N GLU A 451 -7.52 1.33 -10.43
CA GLU A 451 -8.93 1.42 -10.84
C GLU A 451 -9.88 1.58 -9.65
N ILE A 452 -9.58 0.95 -8.50
CA ILE A 452 -10.32 1.10 -7.25
C ILE A 452 -10.12 2.51 -6.67
N LEU A 453 -8.88 3.01 -6.67
CA LEU A 453 -8.55 4.35 -6.17
C LEU A 453 -9.31 5.44 -6.96
N ILE A 454 -9.30 5.37 -8.29
CA ILE A 454 -10.00 6.34 -9.16
C ILE A 454 -11.52 6.24 -8.99
N TYR A 455 -12.09 5.03 -8.93
CA TYR A 455 -13.52 4.82 -8.66
C TYR A 455 -13.95 5.48 -7.36
N LEU A 456 -13.24 5.21 -6.25
CA LEU A 456 -13.56 5.77 -4.94
C LEU A 456 -13.37 7.27 -4.85
N LEU A 457 -12.32 7.81 -5.48
CA LEU A 457 -12.05 9.24 -5.50
C LEU A 457 -13.18 10.02 -6.18
N LEU A 458 -13.61 9.57 -7.36
CA LEU A 458 -14.71 10.18 -8.10
C LEU A 458 -16.06 9.97 -7.39
N ASN A 459 -16.32 8.76 -6.88
CA ASN A 459 -17.53 8.46 -6.11
C ASN A 459 -17.64 9.37 -4.87
N GLY A 460 -16.59 9.45 -4.05
CA GLY A 460 -16.57 10.26 -2.82
C GLY A 460 -16.65 11.77 -3.09
N ALA A 461 -15.92 12.28 -4.08
CA ALA A 461 -15.98 13.70 -4.45
C ALA A 461 -17.38 14.09 -4.97
N MET A 462 -17.99 13.28 -5.84
CA MET A 462 -19.33 13.54 -6.35
C MET A 462 -20.43 13.34 -5.30
N ALA A 463 -20.21 12.45 -4.33
CA ALA A 463 -21.11 12.26 -3.19
C ALA A 463 -21.16 13.50 -2.28
N ALA A 464 -20.01 14.14 -2.02
CA ALA A 464 -19.96 15.45 -1.38
C ALA A 464 -20.59 16.55 -2.26
N TYR A 465 -20.23 16.62 -3.54
CA TYR A 465 -20.71 17.66 -4.46
C TYR A 465 -22.23 17.71 -4.59
N TRP A 466 -22.91 16.57 -4.73
CA TRP A 466 -24.36 16.55 -4.89
C TRP A 466 -25.15 16.75 -3.59
N ILE A 467 -24.51 16.71 -2.42
CA ILE A 467 -25.17 16.99 -1.12
C ILE A 467 -24.87 18.39 -0.56
N GLN A 468 -23.94 19.15 -1.15
CA GLN A 468 -23.45 20.44 -0.62
C GLN A 468 -24.53 21.46 -0.23
N ASN A 469 -25.68 21.46 -0.92
CA ASN A 469 -26.81 22.38 -0.72
C ASN A 469 -28.08 21.61 -0.27
N CYS A 470 -27.92 20.61 0.61
CA CYS A 470 -29.00 19.74 1.05
C CYS A 470 -29.92 20.41 2.07
N ARG A 471 -31.14 20.75 1.64
CA ARG A 471 -32.20 21.34 2.48
C ARG A 471 -33.37 20.41 2.79
N GLU A 472 -33.46 19.26 2.13
CA GLU A 472 -34.60 18.36 2.24
C GLU A 472 -34.15 16.90 2.23
N ARG A 473 -34.81 16.02 2.99
CA ARG A 473 -34.51 14.57 3.02
C ARG A 473 -34.58 13.90 1.63
N LYS A 474 -35.42 14.41 0.71
CA LYS A 474 -35.48 13.94 -0.69
C LYS A 474 -34.19 14.17 -1.48
N ALA A 475 -33.30 15.05 -1.02
CA ALA A 475 -31.99 15.27 -1.65
C ALA A 475 -31.05 14.07 -1.51
N PHE A 476 -31.10 13.33 -0.39
CA PHE A 476 -30.31 12.09 -0.23
C PHE A 476 -30.67 11.05 -1.30
N ILE A 477 -31.98 10.87 -1.57
CA ILE A 477 -32.47 9.95 -2.62
C ILE A 477 -32.00 10.42 -4.00
N LYS A 478 -32.13 11.72 -4.31
CA LYS A 478 -31.66 12.29 -5.59
C LYS A 478 -30.14 12.18 -5.76
N ALA A 479 -29.36 12.37 -4.70
CA ALA A 479 -27.92 12.22 -4.72
C ALA A 479 -27.51 10.75 -4.90
N GLY A 480 -28.16 9.82 -4.18
CA GLY A 480 -27.94 8.38 -4.30
C GLY A 480 -28.27 7.83 -5.69
N LEU A 481 -29.37 8.27 -6.31
CA LEU A 481 -29.71 7.90 -7.69
C LEU A 481 -28.68 8.41 -8.71
N LYS A 482 -28.21 9.66 -8.56
CA LYS A 482 -27.15 10.22 -9.41
C LYS A 482 -25.82 9.46 -9.23
N LEU A 483 -25.48 9.09 -7.99
CA LEU A 483 -24.32 8.24 -7.68
C LEU A 483 -24.47 6.84 -8.27
N GLY A 484 -25.66 6.25 -8.23
CA GLY A 484 -25.92 4.95 -8.86
C GLY A 484 -25.60 4.99 -10.35
N LEU A 485 -26.10 5.99 -11.07
CA LEU A 485 -25.82 6.18 -12.50
C LEU A 485 -24.34 6.48 -12.78
N LEU A 486 -23.69 7.31 -11.96
CA LEU A 486 -22.26 7.59 -12.07
C LEU A 486 -21.43 6.32 -11.85
N ASN A 487 -21.73 5.55 -10.81
CA ASN A 487 -21.03 4.32 -10.49
C ASN A 487 -21.15 3.29 -11.61
N VAL A 488 -22.34 3.15 -12.23
CA VAL A 488 -22.54 2.31 -13.41
C VAL A 488 -21.63 2.73 -14.56
N LEU A 489 -21.55 4.04 -14.87
CA LEU A 489 -20.63 4.56 -15.88
C LEU A 489 -19.17 4.27 -15.55
N LEU A 490 -18.76 4.48 -14.29
CA LEU A 490 -17.39 4.22 -13.83
C LEU A 490 -17.02 2.74 -13.88
N VAL A 491 -17.92 1.82 -13.49
CA VAL A 491 -17.67 0.37 -13.56
C VAL A 491 -17.58 -0.11 -15.00
N VAL A 492 -18.45 0.36 -15.89
CA VAL A 492 -18.33 0.03 -17.32
C VAL A 492 -16.99 0.53 -17.89
N ALA A 493 -16.56 1.74 -17.54
CA ALA A 493 -15.25 2.27 -17.94
C ALA A 493 -14.07 1.45 -17.37
N VAL A 494 -14.14 1.03 -16.10
CA VAL A 494 -13.10 0.20 -15.46
C VAL A 494 -13.03 -1.21 -16.05
N GLU A 495 -14.17 -1.86 -16.30
CA GLU A 495 -14.20 -3.19 -16.90
C GLU A 495 -13.67 -3.17 -18.35
N ILE A 496 -14.03 -2.16 -19.15
CA ILE A 496 -13.45 -1.92 -20.49
C ILE A 496 -11.94 -1.69 -20.41
N TYR A 497 -11.49 -0.80 -19.52
CA TYR A 497 -10.06 -0.51 -19.33
C TYR A 497 -9.27 -1.76 -18.92
N SER A 498 -9.86 -2.64 -18.10
CA SER A 498 -9.24 -3.89 -17.67
C SER A 498 -9.25 -5.01 -18.70
N GLY A 499 -9.88 -4.81 -19.87
CA GLY A 499 -10.02 -5.81 -20.94
C GLY A 499 -11.00 -6.96 -20.63
N ASN A 500 -11.70 -6.94 -19.50
CA ASN A 500 -12.53 -8.05 -19.01
C ASN A 500 -13.97 -7.98 -19.57
N LEU A 501 -14.14 -8.17 -20.87
CA LEU A 501 -15.43 -8.04 -21.57
C LEU A 501 -16.44 -9.20 -21.32
N SER A 502 -16.42 -9.82 -20.13
CA SER A 502 -17.42 -10.84 -19.75
C SER A 502 -18.76 -10.18 -19.42
N GLY A 503 -19.78 -10.45 -20.25
CA GLY A 503 -21.11 -9.87 -20.09
C GLY A 503 -21.75 -10.15 -18.72
N MET A 504 -21.54 -11.34 -18.15
CA MET A 504 -22.04 -11.66 -16.79
C MET A 504 -21.36 -10.84 -15.70
N ARG A 505 -20.05 -10.60 -15.81
CA ARG A 505 -19.29 -9.79 -14.85
C ARG A 505 -19.72 -8.33 -14.92
N ILE A 506 -19.84 -7.78 -16.13
CA ILE A 506 -20.31 -6.40 -16.34
C ILE A 506 -21.74 -6.25 -15.80
N MET A 507 -22.65 -7.21 -16.04
CA MET A 507 -24.01 -7.20 -15.52
C MET A 507 -24.04 -7.10 -13.98
N TRP A 508 -23.32 -7.98 -13.28
CA TRP A 508 -23.24 -7.92 -11.81
C TRP A 508 -22.54 -6.65 -11.33
N GLY A 509 -21.49 -6.20 -12.01
CA GLY A 509 -20.80 -4.94 -11.73
C GLY A 509 -21.76 -3.74 -11.77
N VAL A 510 -22.59 -3.64 -12.81
CA VAL A 510 -23.64 -2.62 -12.95
C VAL A 510 -24.66 -2.69 -11.81
N VAL A 511 -25.14 -3.89 -11.45
CA VAL A 511 -26.11 -4.08 -10.35
C VAL A 511 -25.52 -3.62 -9.01
N PHE A 512 -24.31 -4.08 -8.65
CA PHE A 512 -23.66 -3.68 -7.40
C PHE A 512 -23.28 -2.19 -7.41
N ALA A 513 -22.76 -1.65 -8.51
CA ALA A 513 -22.42 -0.24 -8.65
C ALA A 513 -23.63 0.69 -8.41
N PHE A 514 -24.77 0.35 -9.03
CA PHE A 514 -26.02 1.10 -8.85
C PHE A 514 -26.55 0.97 -7.42
N ALA A 515 -26.59 -0.24 -6.88
CA ALA A 515 -27.02 -0.51 -5.51
C ALA A 515 -26.15 0.20 -4.47
N GLY A 516 -24.82 0.21 -4.65
CA GLY A 516 -23.88 0.93 -3.79
C GLY A 516 -24.06 2.45 -3.88
N GLY A 517 -24.31 2.98 -5.08
CA GLY A 517 -24.60 4.41 -5.28
C GLY A 517 -25.88 4.87 -4.60
N VAL A 518 -26.97 4.11 -4.72
CA VAL A 518 -28.22 4.35 -3.99
C VAL A 518 -28.00 4.15 -2.47
N GLY A 519 -27.25 3.10 -2.10
CA GLY A 519 -26.88 2.78 -0.73
C GLY A 519 -26.14 3.91 -0.02
N ILE A 520 -25.32 4.70 -0.73
CA ILE A 520 -24.67 5.89 -0.17
C ILE A 520 -25.70 6.88 0.39
N GLY A 521 -26.74 7.20 -0.38
CA GLY A 521 -27.80 8.11 0.06
C GLY A 521 -28.60 7.57 1.25
N ILE A 522 -28.86 6.25 1.26
CA ILE A 522 -29.56 5.58 2.36
C ILE A 522 -28.72 5.61 3.65
N VAL A 523 -27.44 5.21 3.57
CA VAL A 523 -26.53 5.17 4.72
C VAL A 523 -26.33 6.58 5.30
N THR A 524 -26.07 7.59 4.48
CA THR A 524 -25.94 8.98 4.99
C THR A 524 -27.25 9.49 5.59
N SER A 525 -28.41 9.20 4.98
CA SER A 525 -29.71 9.60 5.54
C SER A 525 -30.02 8.92 6.88
N GLY A 526 -29.57 7.68 7.10
CA GLY A 526 -29.71 6.96 8.38
C GLY A 526 -28.70 7.40 9.43
N LEU A 527 -27.46 7.73 9.02
CA LEU A 527 -26.39 8.14 9.92
C LEU A 527 -26.52 9.60 10.39
N SER A 528 -27.11 10.48 9.58
CA SER A 528 -27.36 11.89 9.90
C SER A 528 -28.02 12.10 11.29
N PRO A 529 -29.22 11.55 11.59
CA PRO A 529 -29.85 11.77 12.90
C PRO A 529 -29.07 11.17 14.08
N LEU A 530 -28.27 10.12 13.84
CA LEU A 530 -27.40 9.53 14.88
C LEU A 530 -26.24 10.49 15.22
N ILE A 531 -25.66 11.16 14.22
CA ILE A 531 -24.61 12.16 14.43
C ILE A 531 -25.17 13.43 15.08
N GLU A 532 -26.35 13.90 14.67
CA GLU A 532 -27.04 15.02 15.31
C GLU A 532 -27.27 14.75 16.81
N LEU A 533 -27.75 13.54 17.16
CA LEU A 533 -27.97 13.14 18.55
C LEU A 533 -26.65 12.98 19.33
N ALA A 534 -25.65 12.31 18.77
CA ALA A 534 -24.41 12.00 19.47
C ALA A 534 -23.48 13.22 19.70
N PHE A 535 -23.51 14.20 18.80
CA PHE A 535 -22.62 15.36 18.84
C PHE A 535 -23.34 16.70 19.06
N GLY A 536 -24.68 16.72 19.04
CA GLY A 536 -25.48 17.93 19.26
C GLY A 536 -25.42 18.93 18.09
N TYR A 537 -25.18 18.44 16.87
CA TYR A 537 -25.23 19.26 15.65
C TYR A 537 -26.66 19.48 15.18
N THR A 538 -26.87 20.56 14.43
CA THR A 538 -28.14 20.87 13.74
C THR A 538 -27.86 21.06 12.26
N THR A 539 -28.41 20.19 11.41
CA THR A 539 -28.32 20.34 9.94
C THR A 539 -29.36 21.32 9.39
N ASP A 540 -29.16 21.82 8.16
CA ASP A 540 -30.16 22.65 7.45
C ASP A 540 -31.53 21.96 7.34
N ILE A 541 -31.58 20.63 7.23
CA ILE A 541 -32.83 19.86 7.25
C ILE A 541 -33.52 20.02 8.61
N THR A 542 -32.80 19.77 9.70
CA THR A 542 -33.33 19.90 11.07
C THR A 542 -33.75 21.33 11.37
N LEU A 543 -32.99 22.32 10.91
CA LEU A 543 -33.38 23.73 11.04
C LEU A 543 -34.64 24.07 10.24
N LEU A 544 -34.84 23.54 9.03
CA LEU A 544 -36.09 23.70 8.28
C LEU A 544 -37.27 22.97 8.94
N GLU A 545 -37.04 21.80 9.52
CA GLU A 545 -38.04 21.10 10.32
C GLU A 545 -38.42 21.88 11.60
N LEU A 546 -37.49 22.65 12.19
CA LEU A 546 -37.72 23.52 13.34
C LEU A 546 -38.35 24.87 12.95
N ALA A 547 -38.06 25.38 11.75
CA ALA A 547 -38.69 26.57 11.17
C ALA A 547 -40.16 26.36 10.79
N ASN A 548 -40.65 25.12 10.79
CA ASN A 548 -42.04 24.82 10.51
C ASN A 548 -42.95 25.28 11.67
N LEU A 549 -43.74 26.33 11.41
CA LEU A 549 -44.68 26.93 12.34
C LEU A 549 -45.78 25.97 12.81
N ASP A 550 -46.02 24.86 12.10
CA ASP A 550 -46.98 23.84 12.51
C ASP A 550 -46.54 23.01 13.73
N ARG A 551 -45.29 23.14 14.21
CA ARG A 551 -44.79 22.40 15.37
C ARG A 551 -45.59 22.72 16.64
N PRO A 552 -45.87 21.73 17.52
CA PRO A 552 -46.69 21.92 18.72
C PRO A 552 -46.27 23.09 19.61
N ILE A 553 -44.96 23.28 19.83
CA ILE A 553 -44.42 24.36 20.65
C ILE A 553 -44.63 25.76 20.04
N LEU A 554 -44.55 25.91 18.71
CA LEU A 554 -44.80 27.19 18.03
C LEU A 554 -46.30 27.48 17.93
N LYS A 555 -47.14 26.46 17.69
CA LYS A 555 -48.60 26.58 17.84
C LYS A 555 -49.00 26.99 19.25
N ARG A 556 -48.35 26.42 20.26
CA ARG A 556 -48.57 26.77 21.67
C ARG A 556 -48.18 28.22 21.95
N LEU A 557 -47.03 28.67 21.45
CA LEU A 557 -46.63 30.10 21.52
C LEU A 557 -47.67 31.01 20.85
N MET A 558 -48.14 30.65 19.66
CA MET A 558 -49.14 31.41 18.90
C MET A 558 -50.49 31.53 19.62
N ILE A 559 -50.93 30.48 20.33
CA ILE A 559 -52.24 30.43 21.00
C ILE A 559 -52.18 31.00 22.42
N GLU A 560 -51.18 30.64 23.22
CA GLU A 560 -51.06 31.08 24.62
C GLU A 560 -50.40 32.47 24.77
N VAL A 561 -49.64 32.92 23.77
CA VAL A 561 -48.77 34.11 23.85
C VAL A 561 -48.67 34.87 22.50
N PRO A 562 -49.81 35.29 21.90
CA PRO A 562 -49.86 35.78 20.52
C PRO A 562 -48.99 37.02 20.25
N GLY A 563 -48.80 37.91 21.23
CA GLY A 563 -47.98 39.12 21.10
C GLY A 563 -46.49 38.81 21.01
N THR A 564 -46.00 37.89 21.84
CA THR A 564 -44.65 37.33 21.78
C THR A 564 -44.44 36.50 20.51
N TYR A 565 -45.44 35.73 20.07
CA TYR A 565 -45.37 35.02 18.78
C TYR A 565 -45.14 35.99 17.61
N HIS A 566 -45.95 37.06 17.51
CA HIS A 566 -45.76 38.08 16.47
C HIS A 566 -44.37 38.75 16.55
N HIS A 567 -43.92 39.10 17.75
CA HIS A 567 -42.56 39.61 17.98
C HIS A 567 -41.48 38.64 17.45
N SER A 568 -41.52 37.38 17.86
CA SER A 568 -40.56 36.34 17.47
C SER A 568 -40.54 36.10 15.95
N MET A 569 -41.69 36.21 15.29
CA MET A 569 -41.79 36.11 13.83
C MET A 569 -41.14 37.29 13.10
N VAL A 570 -41.31 38.51 13.61
CA VAL A 570 -40.64 39.72 13.08
C VAL A 570 -39.13 39.65 13.32
N VAL A 571 -38.70 39.31 14.55
CA VAL A 571 -37.29 39.12 14.91
C VAL A 571 -36.64 38.08 13.99
N GLY A 572 -37.26 36.90 13.82
CA GLY A 572 -36.78 35.86 12.91
C GLY A 572 -36.60 36.35 11.47
N THR A 573 -37.53 37.16 10.96
CA THR A 573 -37.45 37.76 9.62
C THR A 573 -36.31 38.79 9.50
N MET A 574 -36.13 39.62 10.54
CA MET A 574 -35.05 40.60 10.61
C MET A 574 -33.68 39.92 10.60
N VAL A 575 -33.46 38.93 11.47
CA VAL A 575 -32.16 38.27 11.61
C VAL A 575 -31.81 37.36 10.43
N GLU A 576 -32.78 36.71 9.78
CA GLU A 576 -32.56 35.95 8.55
C GLU A 576 -31.93 36.82 7.44
N ALA A 577 -32.52 37.99 7.21
CA ALA A 577 -32.05 38.93 6.20
C ALA A 577 -30.70 39.57 6.57
N ALA A 578 -30.50 39.94 7.84
CA ALA A 578 -29.23 40.49 8.30
C ALA A 578 -28.09 39.45 8.28
N ALA A 579 -28.35 38.20 8.66
CA ALA A 579 -27.40 37.10 8.58
C ALA A 579 -26.96 36.84 7.13
N SER A 580 -27.90 36.83 6.18
CA SER A 580 -27.62 36.68 4.76
C SER A 580 -26.73 37.80 4.20
N GLU A 581 -26.86 39.04 4.68
CA GLU A 581 -26.06 40.20 4.25
C GLU A 581 -24.62 40.16 4.79
N ILE A 582 -24.38 39.53 5.95
CA ILE A 582 -23.06 39.46 6.61
C ILE A 582 -22.36 38.09 6.49
N GLY A 583 -22.97 37.13 5.77
CA GLY A 583 -22.46 35.77 5.63
C GLY A 583 -22.45 34.96 6.93
N ALA A 584 -23.40 35.22 7.84
CA ALA A 584 -23.75 34.33 8.96
C ALA A 584 -24.78 33.30 8.48
N ASN A 585 -25.13 32.29 9.30
CA ASN A 585 -26.14 31.30 8.89
C ASN A 585 -27.56 31.90 8.98
N PRO A 586 -28.26 32.16 7.85
CA PRO A 586 -29.55 32.86 7.87
C PRO A 586 -30.67 31.98 8.40
N LEU A 587 -30.61 30.67 8.14
CA LEU A 587 -31.63 29.72 8.57
C LEU A 587 -31.53 29.46 10.07
N LEU A 588 -30.31 29.31 10.61
CA LEU A 588 -30.08 29.21 12.05
C LEU A 588 -30.54 30.49 12.76
N ALA A 589 -30.14 31.67 12.26
CA ALA A 589 -30.58 32.94 12.82
C ALA A 589 -32.11 33.06 12.86
N LYS A 590 -32.80 32.76 11.74
CA LYS A 590 -34.26 32.76 11.64
C LYS A 590 -34.92 31.89 12.72
N VAL A 591 -34.45 30.65 12.86
CA VAL A 591 -34.97 29.68 13.83
C VAL A 591 -34.68 30.14 15.26
N CYS A 592 -33.47 30.62 15.56
CA CYS A 592 -33.19 31.25 16.85
C CYS A 592 -34.15 32.40 17.16
N GLY A 593 -34.47 33.25 16.18
CA GLY A 593 -35.46 34.32 16.32
C GLY A 593 -36.87 33.81 16.65
N TYR A 594 -37.31 32.68 16.07
CA TYR A 594 -38.61 32.07 16.40
C TYR A 594 -38.67 31.48 17.82
N TYR A 595 -37.54 31.00 18.34
CA TYR A 595 -37.49 30.24 19.60
C TYR A 595 -36.93 31.01 20.81
N HIS A 596 -36.28 32.17 20.62
CA HIS A 596 -35.58 32.89 21.70
C HIS A 596 -36.45 33.14 22.95
N ASP A 597 -37.75 33.34 22.72
CA ASP A 597 -38.69 33.88 23.69
C ASP A 597 -39.71 32.85 24.23
N ILE A 598 -39.60 31.56 23.86
CA ILE A 598 -40.58 30.51 24.23
C ILE A 598 -40.79 30.36 25.74
N GLY A 599 -39.82 30.79 26.56
CA GLY A 599 -39.96 30.82 28.02
C GLY A 599 -41.14 31.64 28.52
N LYS A 600 -41.56 32.67 27.78
CA LYS A 600 -42.70 33.55 28.14
C LYS A 600 -44.02 32.79 28.25
N ILE A 601 -44.16 31.62 27.61
CA ILE A 601 -45.30 30.69 27.73
C ILE A 601 -45.64 30.35 29.18
N LYS A 602 -44.65 30.22 30.09
CA LYS A 602 -44.97 29.92 31.50
C LYS A 602 -45.66 31.06 32.25
N LYS A 603 -45.50 32.32 31.82
CA LYS A 603 -45.98 33.52 32.53
C LYS A 603 -46.44 34.65 31.59
N PRO A 604 -47.40 34.42 30.66
CA PRO A 604 -47.65 35.34 29.53
C PRO A 604 -47.99 36.78 29.96
N LEU A 605 -48.88 36.92 30.96
CA LEU A 605 -49.41 38.20 31.45
C LEU A 605 -48.38 39.12 32.15
N TYR A 606 -47.14 38.67 32.33
CA TYR A 606 -46.03 39.49 32.84
C TYR A 606 -45.23 40.18 31.72
N PHE A 607 -45.50 39.87 30.46
CA PHE A 607 -44.82 40.48 29.32
C PHE A 607 -45.76 41.44 28.60
N VAL A 608 -45.31 42.68 28.39
CA VAL A 608 -46.17 43.82 27.99
C VAL A 608 -46.85 43.61 26.65
N GLU A 609 -46.20 42.88 25.75
CA GLU A 609 -46.74 42.54 24.43
C GLU A 609 -47.95 41.58 24.48
N ASN A 610 -48.25 40.97 25.64
CA ASN A 610 -49.37 40.05 25.86
C ASN A 610 -50.36 40.56 26.93
N GLN A 611 -50.30 41.83 27.31
CA GLN A 611 -51.21 42.41 28.29
C GLN A 611 -52.44 43.01 27.61
N GLU A 612 -53.58 42.36 27.77
CA GLU A 612 -54.89 42.90 27.41
C GLU A 612 -55.32 44.01 28.40
N ASP A 613 -56.15 44.95 27.92
CA ASP A 613 -56.71 46.09 28.68
C ASP A 613 -55.70 47.02 29.40
N GLY A 614 -54.40 46.91 29.08
CA GLY A 614 -53.35 47.75 29.68
C GLY A 614 -53.06 47.47 31.16
N ILE A 615 -53.60 46.39 31.74
CA ILE A 615 -53.45 46.08 33.16
C ILE A 615 -52.09 45.41 33.43
N ASN A 616 -51.10 46.20 33.85
CA ASN A 616 -49.75 45.69 34.09
C ASN A 616 -49.62 44.93 35.42
N ARG A 617 -49.35 43.62 35.35
CA ARG A 617 -49.14 42.74 36.52
C ARG A 617 -47.95 43.16 37.40
N HIS A 618 -47.00 43.94 36.87
CA HIS A 618 -45.84 44.42 37.60
C HIS A 618 -46.10 45.59 38.55
N ASP A 619 -47.24 46.26 38.48
CA ASP A 619 -47.51 47.43 39.34
C ASP A 619 -47.76 47.06 40.80
N LYS A 620 -48.22 45.82 41.04
CA LYS A 620 -48.44 45.26 42.38
C LYS A 620 -47.19 44.54 42.94
N LEU A 621 -46.04 44.62 42.26
CA LEU A 621 -44.82 43.90 42.62
C LEU A 621 -43.66 44.83 42.99
N ALA A 622 -42.82 44.34 43.92
CA ALA A 622 -41.52 44.94 44.18
C ALA A 622 -40.63 44.85 42.92
N PRO A 623 -39.83 45.88 42.57
CA PRO A 623 -39.04 45.87 41.34
C PRO A 623 -38.07 44.69 41.22
N SER A 624 -37.52 44.18 42.32
CA SER A 624 -36.68 42.98 42.33
C SER A 624 -37.45 41.70 41.96
N MET A 625 -38.71 41.57 42.40
CA MET A 625 -39.57 40.45 42.01
C MET A 625 -39.96 40.54 40.54
N SER A 626 -40.22 41.75 40.03
CA SER A 626 -40.44 41.98 38.60
C SER A 626 -39.23 41.56 37.77
N SER A 627 -38.03 41.98 38.15
CA SER A 627 -36.78 41.57 37.48
C SER A 627 -36.57 40.05 37.52
N LEU A 628 -36.83 39.40 38.66
CA LEU A 628 -36.71 37.94 38.79
C LEU A 628 -37.70 37.18 37.88
N ILE A 629 -38.93 37.69 37.75
CA ILE A 629 -39.93 37.13 36.83
C ILE A 629 -39.46 37.30 35.38
N LEU A 630 -39.00 38.48 34.99
CA LEU A 630 -38.46 38.70 33.64
C LEU A 630 -37.26 37.79 33.37
N ILE A 631 -36.26 37.72 34.26
CA ILE A 631 -35.09 36.84 34.10
C ILE A 631 -35.50 35.35 33.99
N SER A 632 -36.59 34.94 34.62
CA SER A 632 -37.00 33.53 34.63
C SER A 632 -37.37 32.96 33.25
N HIS A 633 -37.82 33.79 32.28
CA HIS A 633 -38.16 33.29 30.94
C HIS A 633 -36.94 32.65 30.23
N VAL A 634 -35.73 33.16 30.45
CA VAL A 634 -34.50 32.59 29.86
C VAL A 634 -34.31 31.14 30.34
N LYS A 635 -34.46 30.91 31.65
CA LYS A 635 -34.35 29.57 32.24
C LYS A 635 -35.50 28.64 31.79
N ASP A 636 -36.72 29.16 31.81
CA ASP A 636 -37.93 28.43 31.41
C ASP A 636 -37.91 28.07 29.90
N GLY A 637 -37.33 28.95 29.07
CA GLY A 637 -37.13 28.73 27.64
C GLY A 637 -36.05 27.70 27.35
N MET A 638 -34.92 27.72 28.07
CA MET A 638 -33.91 26.66 27.98
C MET A 638 -34.46 25.28 28.36
N GLU A 639 -35.34 25.21 29.35
CA GLU A 639 -36.01 23.96 29.76
C GLU A 639 -36.92 23.44 28.64
N MET A 640 -37.86 24.25 28.15
CA MET A 640 -38.69 23.89 26.99
C MET A 640 -37.88 23.56 25.73
N GLY A 641 -36.74 24.24 25.52
CA GLY A 641 -35.85 23.98 24.39
C GLY A 641 -35.17 22.61 24.45
N ARG A 642 -34.84 22.12 25.65
CA ARG A 642 -34.35 20.74 25.87
C ARG A 642 -35.46 19.71 25.68
N GLU A 643 -36.64 19.94 26.27
CA GLU A 643 -37.81 19.07 26.12
C GLU A 643 -38.21 18.89 24.65
N ASN A 644 -38.20 19.97 23.86
CA ASN A 644 -38.56 19.97 22.44
C ASN A 644 -37.38 19.64 21.50
N LYS A 645 -36.21 19.28 22.05
CA LYS A 645 -34.99 18.89 21.30
C LYS A 645 -34.59 19.92 20.23
N LEU A 646 -34.61 21.21 20.56
CA LEU A 646 -34.29 22.29 19.61
C LEU A 646 -32.82 22.33 19.16
N GLY A 647 -31.92 21.61 19.83
CA GLY A 647 -30.49 21.60 19.55
C GLY A 647 -29.74 22.74 20.25
N GLN A 648 -28.43 22.53 20.47
CA GLN A 648 -27.68 23.36 21.40
C GLN A 648 -27.57 24.83 20.96
N ALA A 649 -27.36 25.11 19.67
CA ALA A 649 -27.22 26.48 19.18
C ALA A 649 -28.45 27.37 19.41
N ILE A 650 -29.65 26.78 19.38
CA ILE A 650 -30.92 27.49 19.64
C ILE A 650 -31.12 27.67 21.16
N ILE A 651 -30.82 26.66 21.97
CA ILE A 651 -30.84 26.75 23.44
C ILE A 651 -29.84 27.78 23.95
N ASP A 652 -28.63 27.80 23.39
CA ASP A 652 -27.59 28.80 23.68
C ASP A 652 -28.07 30.22 23.31
N THR A 653 -28.81 30.37 22.20
CA THR A 653 -29.36 31.68 21.81
C THR A 653 -30.50 32.11 22.74
N ILE A 654 -31.35 31.19 23.21
CA ILE A 654 -32.33 31.46 24.28
C ILE A 654 -31.62 31.95 25.54
N GLU A 655 -30.49 31.35 25.93
CA GLU A 655 -29.70 31.80 27.09
C GLU A 655 -29.06 33.18 26.88
N GLN A 656 -28.58 33.46 25.66
CA GLN A 656 -27.68 34.58 25.37
C GLN A 656 -28.34 35.83 24.79
N HIS A 657 -29.59 35.78 24.29
CA HIS A 657 -30.16 36.87 23.51
C HIS A 657 -30.26 38.22 24.26
N HIS A 658 -30.41 38.22 25.58
CA HIS A 658 -30.31 39.44 26.39
C HIS A 658 -28.91 39.71 26.98
N GLY A 659 -27.98 38.75 26.87
CA GLY A 659 -26.63 38.83 27.39
C GLY A 659 -26.59 39.17 28.88
N THR A 660 -25.81 40.18 29.25
CA THR A 660 -25.76 40.73 30.62
C THR A 660 -26.45 42.08 30.74
N SER A 661 -27.44 42.35 29.88
CA SER A 661 -28.13 43.65 29.80
C SER A 661 -28.85 44.01 31.11
N LEU A 662 -28.92 45.32 31.39
CA LEU A 662 -29.60 45.86 32.57
C LEU A 662 -31.10 46.07 32.30
N ILE A 663 -31.94 45.52 33.18
CA ILE A 663 -33.41 45.74 33.22
C ILE A 663 -33.70 47.14 33.78
N ARG A 664 -33.39 48.15 32.97
CA ARG A 664 -33.22 49.55 33.39
C ARG A 664 -34.46 50.17 34.03
N TYR A 665 -35.66 49.82 33.57
CA TYR A 665 -36.91 50.34 34.15
C TYR A 665 -37.07 49.96 35.63
N PHE A 666 -36.93 48.67 35.95
CA PHE A 666 -37.07 48.19 37.34
C PHE A 666 -35.88 48.60 38.21
N TYR A 667 -34.67 48.68 37.66
CA TYR A 667 -33.51 49.22 38.37
C TYR A 667 -33.74 50.67 38.81
N GLU A 668 -34.16 51.56 37.91
CA GLU A 668 -34.45 52.97 38.26
C GLU A 668 -35.69 53.09 39.16
N LYS A 669 -36.71 52.23 39.03
CA LYS A 669 -37.86 52.16 39.96
C LYS A 669 -37.39 51.76 41.37
N ALA A 670 -36.50 50.79 41.50
CA ALA A 670 -35.90 50.39 42.78
C ALA A 670 -35.04 51.50 43.39
N LYS A 671 -34.19 52.14 42.57
CA LYS A 671 -33.30 53.23 42.97
C LYS A 671 -34.07 54.43 43.52
N LYS A 672 -35.21 54.78 42.91
CA LYS A 672 -36.15 55.80 43.39
C LYS A 672 -36.85 55.41 44.71
N GLN A 673 -37.15 54.12 44.90
CA GLN A 673 -37.86 53.63 46.10
C GLN A 673 -36.97 53.44 47.34
N LYS A 674 -35.71 53.01 47.16
CA LYS A 674 -34.82 52.61 48.28
C LYS A 674 -33.56 53.46 48.44
N GLY A 675 -33.32 54.41 47.52
CA GLY A 675 -32.07 55.16 47.46
C GLY A 675 -30.94 54.36 46.79
N GLY A 676 -30.08 55.06 46.05
CA GLY A 676 -29.13 54.41 45.12
C GLY A 676 -28.07 53.50 45.76
N HIS A 677 -27.70 53.74 47.03
CA HIS A 677 -26.72 52.91 47.73
C HIS A 677 -27.28 51.57 48.24
N ALA A 678 -28.61 51.42 48.30
CA ALA A 678 -29.27 50.22 48.82
C ALA A 678 -29.68 49.21 47.71
N VAL A 679 -29.44 49.53 46.44
CA VAL A 679 -29.87 48.72 45.28
C VAL A 679 -28.63 48.17 44.57
N LYS A 680 -28.47 46.84 44.59
CA LYS A 680 -27.41 46.16 43.84
C LYS A 680 -27.81 46.12 42.37
N ILE A 681 -26.97 46.68 41.49
CA ILE A 681 -27.22 46.68 40.03
C ILE A 681 -27.31 45.27 39.45
N GLU A 682 -26.59 44.31 40.03
CA GLU A 682 -26.52 42.92 39.54
C GLU A 682 -27.83 42.14 39.76
N ASP A 683 -28.65 42.53 40.74
CA ASP A 683 -30.00 41.96 40.95
C ASP A 683 -30.98 42.34 39.81
N PHE A 684 -30.55 43.23 38.89
CA PHE A 684 -31.32 43.75 37.75
C PHE A 684 -30.63 43.49 36.40
N ARG A 685 -29.51 42.75 36.36
CA ARG A 685 -28.91 42.30 35.10
C ARG A 685 -29.33 40.86 34.78
N TYR A 686 -29.44 40.57 33.49
CA TYR A 686 -29.52 39.18 33.05
C TYR A 686 -28.21 38.44 33.38
N PRO A 687 -28.27 37.14 33.72
CA PRO A 687 -27.10 36.37 34.16
C PRO A 687 -26.08 36.12 33.03
N GLY A 688 -26.49 36.29 31.77
CA GLY A 688 -25.71 35.93 30.60
C GLY A 688 -25.59 34.42 30.38
N PRO A 689 -24.61 33.96 29.58
CA PRO A 689 -23.49 34.74 29.06
C PRO A 689 -23.88 35.76 27.98
N ARG A 690 -22.98 36.70 27.67
CA ARG A 690 -23.06 37.55 26.46
C ARG A 690 -23.09 36.66 25.20
N PRO A 691 -23.70 37.10 24.08
CA PRO A 691 -23.63 36.40 22.80
C PRO A 691 -22.24 35.85 22.45
N GLN A 692 -22.17 34.56 22.14
CA GLN A 692 -20.94 33.86 21.74
C GLN A 692 -20.85 33.66 20.22
N THR A 693 -21.96 33.82 19.49
CA THR A 693 -22.06 33.61 18.03
C THR A 693 -22.61 34.85 17.33
N ARG A 694 -22.37 34.97 16.03
CA ARG A 694 -22.89 36.08 15.21
C ARG A 694 -24.41 36.05 15.18
N GLU A 695 -25.00 34.86 15.11
CA GLU A 695 -26.44 34.61 15.13
C GLU A 695 -27.09 35.03 16.46
N ALA A 696 -26.49 34.70 17.61
CA ALA A 696 -26.99 35.17 18.92
C ALA A 696 -26.89 36.70 19.05
N GLY A 697 -25.81 37.31 18.53
CA GLY A 697 -25.67 38.77 18.47
C GLY A 697 -26.71 39.44 17.57
N LEU A 698 -27.06 38.82 16.44
CA LEU A 698 -28.16 39.28 15.58
C LEU A 698 -29.52 39.25 16.29
N VAL A 699 -29.82 38.16 17.00
CA VAL A 699 -31.08 38.01 17.76
C VAL A 699 -31.16 39.06 18.86
N MET A 700 -30.09 39.28 19.63
CA MET A 700 -30.01 40.38 20.62
C MET A 700 -30.33 41.75 20.01
N LEU A 701 -29.69 42.08 18.88
CA LEU A 701 -29.90 43.39 18.25
C LEU A 701 -31.32 43.54 17.69
N ALA A 702 -31.88 42.47 17.11
CA ALA A 702 -33.22 42.46 16.55
C ALA A 702 -34.32 42.52 17.62
N ASP A 703 -34.20 41.77 18.73
CA ASP A 703 -35.11 41.83 19.90
C ASP A 703 -35.24 43.28 20.40
N VAL A 704 -34.10 43.88 20.79
CA VAL A 704 -34.04 45.25 21.32
C VAL A 704 -34.61 46.28 20.32
N LEU A 705 -34.39 46.07 19.02
CA LEU A 705 -34.88 46.98 17.97
C LEU A 705 -36.37 46.82 17.68
N GLU A 706 -36.88 45.60 17.55
CA GLU A 706 -38.31 45.34 17.32
C GLU A 706 -39.12 45.89 18.49
N ALA A 707 -38.78 45.47 19.71
CA ALA A 707 -39.50 45.84 20.93
C ALA A 707 -39.52 47.36 21.14
N THR A 708 -38.40 48.04 20.92
CA THR A 708 -38.36 49.52 21.02
C THR A 708 -39.15 50.17 19.88
N SER A 709 -39.04 49.67 18.65
CA SER A 709 -39.75 50.25 17.50
C SER A 709 -41.28 50.15 17.63
N ARG A 710 -41.79 49.08 18.26
CA ARG A 710 -43.23 48.88 18.51
C ARG A 710 -43.82 49.95 19.43
N THR A 711 -42.99 50.59 20.26
CA THR A 711 -43.41 51.71 21.14
C THR A 711 -43.20 53.11 20.53
N MET A 712 -42.76 53.21 19.26
CA MET A 712 -42.48 54.50 18.62
C MET A 712 -43.74 55.16 18.05
N GLU A 713 -44.10 56.32 18.59
CA GLU A 713 -45.09 57.21 17.97
C GLU A 713 -44.56 57.76 16.63
N ASN A 714 -45.37 57.66 15.57
CA ASN A 714 -45.08 58.14 14.22
C ASN A 714 -43.70 57.67 13.68
N PRO A 715 -43.56 56.38 13.32
CA PRO A 715 -42.31 55.75 12.91
C PRO A 715 -41.87 56.13 11.47
N THR A 716 -41.40 57.37 11.28
CA THR A 716 -40.88 57.82 9.98
C THR A 716 -39.52 57.16 9.64
N PRO A 717 -39.14 57.01 8.35
CA PRO A 717 -37.89 56.36 7.95
C PRO A 717 -36.62 56.99 8.56
N SER A 718 -36.65 58.29 8.85
CA SER A 718 -35.56 59.00 9.51
C SER A 718 -35.51 58.77 11.04
N ARG A 719 -36.67 58.66 11.70
CA ARG A 719 -36.76 58.25 13.11
C ARG A 719 -36.30 56.80 13.30
N ILE A 720 -36.74 55.88 12.43
CA ILE A 720 -36.29 54.48 12.42
C ILE A 720 -34.77 54.41 12.22
N GLN A 721 -34.20 55.15 11.26
CA GLN A 721 -32.75 55.18 11.07
C GLN A 721 -31.99 55.65 12.31
N ARG A 722 -32.47 56.70 12.99
CA ARG A 722 -31.85 57.20 14.22
C ARG A 722 -31.92 56.15 15.34
N LEU A 723 -33.10 55.56 15.56
CA LEU A 723 -33.30 54.49 16.54
C LEU A 723 -32.34 53.31 16.31
N VAL A 724 -32.24 52.84 15.06
CA VAL A 724 -31.36 51.72 14.70
C VAL A 724 -29.91 52.05 15.04
N GLN A 725 -29.43 53.24 14.70
CA GLN A 725 -28.05 53.64 15.00
C GLN A 725 -27.80 53.82 16.51
N GLU A 726 -28.72 54.46 17.23
CA GLU A 726 -28.61 54.70 18.68
C GLU A 726 -28.58 53.39 19.47
N LEU A 727 -29.47 52.44 19.15
CA LEU A 727 -29.55 51.17 19.87
C LEU A 727 -28.39 50.23 19.55
N ILE A 728 -27.95 50.11 18.28
CA ILE A 728 -26.76 49.32 17.93
C ILE A 728 -25.52 49.91 18.62
N ASN A 729 -25.33 51.23 18.58
CA ASN A 729 -24.22 51.90 19.27
C ASN A 729 -24.28 51.65 20.78
N LYS A 730 -25.47 51.72 21.40
CA LYS A 730 -25.64 51.48 22.84
C LYS A 730 -25.30 50.04 23.25
N VAL A 731 -25.74 49.04 22.47
CA VAL A 731 -25.43 47.61 22.73
C VAL A 731 -23.93 47.35 22.55
N PHE A 732 -23.31 47.96 21.53
CA PHE A 732 -21.86 47.93 21.32
C PHE A 732 -21.09 48.59 22.49
N SER A 733 -21.49 49.78 22.96
CA SER A 733 -20.82 50.48 24.06
C SER A 733 -21.03 49.86 25.45
N ASP A 734 -22.06 49.03 25.68
CA ASP A 734 -22.19 48.19 26.90
C ASP A 734 -21.36 46.89 26.81
N GLY A 735 -20.61 46.71 25.72
CA GLY A 735 -19.74 45.56 25.45
C GLY A 735 -20.49 44.24 25.24
N GLN A 736 -21.80 44.27 24.97
CA GLN A 736 -22.59 43.03 24.87
C GLN A 736 -22.11 42.12 23.72
N LEU A 737 -21.49 42.71 22.69
CA LEU A 737 -20.99 41.99 21.51
C LEU A 737 -19.52 41.53 21.63
N ASP A 738 -18.82 41.84 22.72
CA ASP A 738 -17.37 41.59 22.90
C ASP A 738 -16.94 40.12 22.67
N ASN A 739 -17.87 39.18 22.86
CA ASN A 739 -17.60 37.74 22.78
C ASN A 739 -18.12 37.07 21.48
N CYS A 740 -18.61 37.85 20.51
CA CYS A 740 -19.08 37.32 19.22
C CYS A 740 -18.35 37.96 18.04
N GLU A 741 -18.16 37.21 16.95
CA GLU A 741 -17.37 37.64 15.78
C GLU A 741 -18.13 38.61 14.84
N LEU A 742 -18.77 39.65 15.40
CA LEU A 742 -19.41 40.73 14.64
C LEU A 742 -18.44 41.90 14.46
N THR A 743 -18.05 42.18 13.22
CA THR A 743 -17.16 43.31 12.89
C THR A 743 -17.93 44.63 12.79
N LEU A 744 -17.23 45.77 12.87
CA LEU A 744 -17.83 47.09 12.62
C LEU A 744 -18.49 47.20 11.23
N LYS A 745 -17.94 46.49 10.23
CA LYS A 745 -18.52 46.39 8.88
C LYS A 745 -19.86 45.64 8.91
N ASP A 746 -19.94 44.57 9.68
CA ASP A 746 -21.17 43.79 9.86
C ASP A 746 -22.23 44.65 10.55
N LEU A 747 -21.89 45.38 11.61
CA LEU A 747 -22.84 46.28 12.31
C LEU A 747 -23.47 47.32 11.36
N HIS A 748 -22.71 47.89 10.42
CA HIS A 748 -23.24 48.80 9.40
C HIS A 748 -24.21 48.12 8.42
N ASN A 749 -23.88 46.90 8.00
CA ASN A 749 -24.75 46.11 7.11
C ASN A 749 -26.04 45.65 7.83
N ILE A 750 -25.92 45.23 9.09
CA ILE A 750 -27.04 44.89 9.98
C ILE A 750 -27.96 46.10 10.15
N ALA A 751 -27.41 47.27 10.48
CA ALA A 751 -28.17 48.51 10.62
C ALA A 751 -28.96 48.86 9.34
N ARG A 752 -28.34 48.68 8.16
CA ARG A 752 -29.00 48.89 6.86
C ARG A 752 -30.15 47.90 6.63
N SER A 753 -29.93 46.62 6.90
CA SER A 753 -30.93 45.56 6.74
C SER A 753 -32.13 45.76 7.69
N PHE A 754 -31.87 45.96 8.98
CA PHE A 754 -32.90 46.23 9.98
C PHE A 754 -33.68 47.51 9.70
N LYS A 755 -33.01 48.62 9.30
CA LYS A 755 -33.71 49.85 8.88
C LYS A 755 -34.71 49.55 7.76
N LYS A 756 -34.30 48.81 6.72
CA LYS A 756 -35.15 48.49 5.56
C LYS A 756 -36.40 47.70 6.00
N ILE A 757 -36.23 46.69 6.85
CA ILE A 757 -37.31 45.82 7.30
C ILE A 757 -38.26 46.56 8.24
N LEU A 758 -37.73 47.26 9.25
CA LEU A 758 -38.55 48.07 10.17
C LEU A 758 -39.32 49.16 9.43
N THR A 759 -38.71 49.82 8.45
CA THR A 759 -39.41 50.83 7.62
C THR A 759 -40.56 50.20 6.83
N GLY A 760 -40.40 48.96 6.35
CA GLY A 760 -41.46 48.22 5.65
C GLY A 760 -42.61 47.79 6.56
N ILE A 761 -42.30 47.33 7.77
CA ILE A 761 -43.29 46.90 8.78
C ILE A 761 -44.12 48.08 9.29
N HIS A 762 -43.45 49.21 9.55
CA HIS A 762 -44.06 50.42 10.11
C HIS A 762 -44.69 51.35 9.05
N HIS A 763 -44.58 51.03 7.76
CA HIS A 763 -45.22 51.83 6.72
C HIS A 763 -46.73 51.65 6.79
N HIS A 764 -47.46 52.71 7.16
CA HIS A 764 -48.91 52.72 7.08
C HIS A 764 -49.35 52.32 5.66
N ARG A 765 -50.25 51.33 5.57
CA ARG A 765 -51.17 51.29 4.43
C ARG A 765 -51.90 52.63 4.43
N ILE A 766 -51.93 53.30 3.29
CA ILE A 766 -52.71 54.51 3.11
C ILE A 766 -54.17 54.12 3.33
N GLU A 767 -54.76 54.53 4.45
CA GLU A 767 -56.21 54.55 4.58
C GLU A 767 -56.72 55.57 3.58
N TYR A 768 -57.51 55.10 2.61
CA TYR A 768 -58.27 56.00 1.75
C TYR A 768 -59.28 56.72 2.63
N PRO A 769 -59.32 58.07 2.63
CA PRO A 769 -60.32 58.79 3.40
C PRO A 769 -61.71 58.38 2.93
N GLU A 770 -62.51 57.78 3.82
CA GLU A 770 -63.96 57.75 3.62
C GLU A 770 -64.43 59.20 3.47
N THR A 771 -65.05 59.49 2.33
CA THR A 771 -65.21 60.87 1.89
C THR A 771 -66.35 61.52 2.66
N ALA A 772 -65.99 62.24 3.73
CA ALA A 772 -66.92 63.06 4.51
C ALA A 772 -67.49 64.20 3.64
N LEU A 773 -68.59 63.91 2.93
CA LEU A 773 -69.36 64.90 2.16
C LEU A 773 -70.43 65.57 3.02
N LEU A 774 -70.01 66.59 3.74
CA LEU A 774 -70.82 67.76 4.07
C LEU A 774 -70.45 68.84 3.01
N THR A 775 -71.32 69.66 2.43
CA THR A 775 -72.75 69.94 2.67
C THR A 775 -73.32 70.72 1.46
N GLY A 776 -74.63 70.63 1.22
CA GLY A 776 -75.40 71.70 0.55
C GLY A 776 -75.94 71.40 -0.87
N GLY A 777 -77.27 71.26 -0.98
CA GLY A 777 -77.97 71.23 -2.28
C GLY A 777 -79.34 70.54 -2.22
N ASN A 778 -80.41 71.32 -2.06
CA ASN A 778 -81.79 70.82 -2.16
C ASN A 778 -82.13 70.40 -3.60
N GLY A 779 -82.73 69.22 -3.81
CA GLY A 779 -83.25 68.79 -5.11
C GLY A 779 -84.00 67.45 -5.05
N LYS A 780 -85.31 67.46 -5.38
CA LYS A 780 -86.17 66.27 -5.36
C LYS A 780 -85.98 65.40 -6.62
N ASN A 781 -86.16 64.09 -6.43
CA ASN A 781 -86.67 63.08 -7.39
C ASN A 781 -85.95 62.87 -8.74
N GLY A 782 -85.64 61.61 -9.06
CA GLY A 782 -85.31 61.19 -10.43
C GLY A 782 -84.51 59.89 -10.48
N SER A 783 -85.16 58.78 -10.77
CA SER A 783 -84.53 57.45 -10.86
C SER A 783 -83.95 57.15 -12.25
N THR A 784 -82.83 56.41 -12.29
CA THR A 784 -82.46 55.40 -13.32
C THR A 784 -82.49 55.79 -14.80
N ASP A 785 -81.38 55.65 -15.54
CA ASP A 785 -80.90 54.40 -16.17
C ASP A 785 -79.93 54.64 -17.36
N ARG A 786 -79.20 53.58 -17.78
CA ARG A 786 -78.54 53.33 -19.09
C ARG A 786 -77.34 54.15 -19.63
N LYS A 787 -76.17 53.48 -19.58
CA LYS A 787 -75.39 52.89 -20.72
C LYS A 787 -75.04 53.70 -22.01
N GLN A 788 -73.74 53.55 -22.37
CA GLN A 788 -73.15 53.36 -23.74
C GLN A 788 -73.11 54.59 -24.70
N ALA A 789 -72.16 54.73 -25.64
CA ALA A 789 -70.85 54.08 -25.92
C ALA A 789 -70.09 54.84 -27.06
N ARG A 790 -68.84 54.42 -27.38
CA ARG A 790 -68.12 54.58 -28.69
C ARG A 790 -67.68 56.03 -29.09
N GLN A 791 -66.66 56.32 -29.92
CA GLN A 791 -65.52 55.58 -30.53
C GLN A 791 -64.55 56.58 -31.25
N ILE A 792 -63.28 56.17 -31.55
CA ILE A 792 -62.47 56.57 -32.76
C ILE A 792 -61.92 58.05 -32.78
N GLN A 793 -60.74 58.45 -33.30
CA GLN A 793 -59.71 57.84 -34.20
C GLN A 793 -58.23 58.28 -33.94
N ASP A 794 -57.31 57.65 -34.68
CA ASP A 794 -55.83 57.62 -34.65
C ASP A 794 -55.02 58.88 -35.02
N LYS A 795 -53.71 58.84 -34.66
CA LYS A 795 -52.60 59.07 -35.63
C LYS A 795 -51.27 58.44 -35.19
N GLU A 796 -50.50 57.92 -36.14
CA GLU A 796 -49.31 57.05 -35.94
C GLU A 796 -47.97 57.79 -35.80
N LYS A 797 -46.95 57.11 -35.23
CA LYS A 797 -45.71 56.75 -35.96
C LYS A 797 -44.82 55.71 -35.25
N GLN A 798 -44.45 54.66 -36.01
CA GLN A 798 -43.15 53.92 -36.11
C GLN A 798 -42.11 54.08 -34.96
N SER A 799 -41.37 53.06 -34.47
CA SER A 799 -41.23 51.62 -34.80
C SER A 799 -40.32 50.94 -33.72
N GLU A 800 -39.88 49.67 -33.71
CA GLU A 800 -39.95 48.52 -34.64
C GLU A 800 -39.91 47.15 -33.87
N ARG A 801 -39.73 46.05 -34.63
CA ARG A 801 -39.22 44.66 -34.34
C ARG A 801 -38.77 44.29 -32.90
N LYS A 802 -39.02 43.07 -32.38
CA LYS A 802 -39.46 41.77 -32.96
C LYS A 802 -40.09 40.89 -31.86
N SER A 803 -41.18 40.17 -32.17
CA SER A 803 -41.67 39.02 -31.39
C SER A 803 -42.51 38.10 -32.27
N ALA A 804 -42.31 36.78 -32.17
CA ALA A 804 -43.28 35.76 -32.56
C ALA A 804 -42.88 34.40 -31.94
N GLY A 805 -43.79 33.82 -31.15
CA GLY A 805 -43.56 32.57 -30.41
C GLY A 805 -44.77 32.24 -29.52
N HIS A 806 -45.96 32.31 -30.12
CA HIS A 806 -47.25 32.25 -29.44
C HIS A 806 -47.62 30.82 -29.02
N LEU A 807 -48.26 30.64 -27.84
CA LEU A 807 -49.40 29.74 -27.64
C LEU A 807 -50.06 29.94 -26.26
N ARG A 808 -51.40 29.91 -26.22
CA ARG A 808 -52.25 30.14 -25.03
C ARG A 808 -52.86 28.81 -24.54
N ARG A 809 -53.07 28.67 -23.22
CA ARG A 809 -54.29 28.18 -22.52
C ARG A 809 -54.01 28.16 -21.00
N LEU A 810 -54.76 28.90 -20.17
CA LEU A 810 -56.09 28.59 -19.58
C LEU A 810 -56.09 27.37 -18.62
N GLY A 811 -55.93 27.66 -17.32
CA GLY A 811 -57.04 27.64 -16.33
C GLY A 811 -57.64 26.30 -15.85
N GLN A 812 -57.75 26.20 -14.52
CA GLN A 812 -58.63 25.34 -13.71
C GLN A 812 -58.35 23.82 -13.63
N SER A 813 -57.70 23.44 -12.53
CA SER A 813 -58.30 22.61 -11.47
C SER A 813 -57.49 22.77 -10.18
#